data_AF-A0A4Y9VSR8-F1
#
_entry.id   AF-A0A4Y9VSR8-F1
#
_cell.length_a   1.000
_cell.length_b   1.000
_cell.length_c   1.000
_cell.angle_alpha   90.00
_cell.angle_beta   90.00
_cell.angle_gamma   90.00
#
_symmetry.space_group_name_H-M   'P 1'
#
loop_
_entity.id
_entity.type
_entity.pdbx_description
1 polymer ?
#
loop_
_entity_poly.entity_id
_entity_poly.type
_entity_poly.pdbx_seq_one_letter_code
_entity_poly.pdbx_strand_id
1 'polypeptide(L)'
;MSQRFKYKLSYLFLLGLSVFNIDVARAAEPLISLKDMVEKTITSNPEVQARYHKFLEAGYEQDTVRGGFLPKADLVSTYRNQEELVKNTSNTQIPRMNNELVLRQMIFDGFATSNEVKRLGHASRVRYFELQSVMQSTTLEFVRAYLDTLRYQELIQYAKDNYVIHKQLFDRIQERVNAGVARKVDLEQASGRLALAEANLLTETTNLHDVTARLQRLYGELPPATLEAPTLFNANLEPSSEAALKVAYRQNPDLLSTIEDIQAKKNEIKTNESRYYPQLNLQARKNLGTSSDGRYSNSAADLLELTMNFNLFNGFSDKNSVSTAAQKLNGAHDQRDKACIDTRQLVTIAYNDVKQLTEQRVYRAKHKTSIENAREAYRKQYDIGQRTLLDLLDSENEYFQAKRSLTNTEYDLQLAHARTYAGQGELLNKIGAQRGNLPEYAREEYLDNENVCQALAPVQVQIDKAALVADAKPLANIYPSMAKPIAPVATPVVAPVTAQACNVQAITDRVNDWASSWRQKDADRYFRFYADKFAPEAPLDRATWEKQRRQRLSTNGKIGLKIEDLQVSCDGDTGKATFKQAYTLTNFKIKKVADTSCEVCNMQRTPIITYQDSVNKELQFQNESSDWKIIRELVK
;
A
#
# COMPACT_ATOMS: atom_id res chain seq x y z
N MET A 1 -0.42 45.11 40.23
CA MET A 1 -0.42 44.90 41.70
C MET A 1 0.01 43.45 41.94
N SER A 2 1.31 43.14 41.91
CA SER A 2 2.27 43.23 43.02
C SER A 2 1.97 42.25 44.16
N GLN A 3 2.66 41.10 44.17
CA GLN A 3 3.35 40.66 45.39
C GLN A 3 4.58 39.80 45.05
N ARG A 4 5.70 40.24 45.61
CA ARG A 4 7.08 39.73 45.52
C ARG A 4 7.46 39.13 46.88
N PHE A 5 8.30 38.10 46.91
CA PHE A 5 9.23 37.74 48.00
C PHE A 5 10.28 36.78 47.36
N LYS A 6 11.54 37.13 47.00
CA LYS A 6 12.77 37.49 47.76
C LYS A 6 13.10 36.48 48.88
N TYR A 7 14.31 35.96 49.15
CA TYR A 7 15.66 35.87 48.54
C TYR A 7 16.51 34.94 49.45
N LYS A 8 17.48 34.20 48.87
CA LYS A 8 18.83 33.79 49.38
C LYS A 8 19.03 33.16 50.77
N LEU A 9 19.75 32.03 50.79
CA LEU A 9 20.92 31.85 51.67
C LEU A 9 21.99 30.93 51.03
N SER A 10 23.21 31.44 50.95
CA SER A 10 24.44 30.73 50.56
C SER A 10 25.09 30.13 51.81
N TYR A 11 25.66 28.92 51.69
CA TYR A 11 26.78 28.49 52.54
C TYR A 11 27.85 27.78 51.70
N LEU A 12 29.03 28.37 51.74
CA LEU A 12 30.32 27.87 51.27
C LEU A 12 30.89 26.96 52.37
N PHE A 13 31.36 25.75 52.07
CA PHE A 13 32.40 25.09 52.88
C PHE A 13 33.16 24.00 52.08
N LEU A 14 34.45 24.27 51.87
CA LEU A 14 35.62 23.39 51.85
C LEU A 14 35.67 22.10 50.99
N LEU A 15 36.44 22.22 49.89
CA LEU A 15 37.62 21.41 49.53
C LEU A 15 37.73 20.00 50.14
N GLY A 16 37.30 19.01 49.35
CA GLY A 16 37.77 17.63 49.41
C GLY A 16 38.17 17.19 48.00
N LEU A 17 39.47 17.22 47.71
CA LEU A 17 40.06 16.79 46.44
C LEU A 17 40.11 15.26 46.42
N SER A 18 38.97 14.60 46.18
CA SER A 18 38.91 13.18 45.88
C SER A 18 38.94 13.01 44.36
N VAL A 19 40.10 12.57 43.86
CA VAL A 19 40.25 12.02 42.50
C VAL A 19 39.43 10.73 42.45
N PHE A 20 38.13 10.86 42.17
CA PHE A 20 37.33 9.73 41.72
C PHE A 20 37.73 9.49 40.27
N ASN A 21 38.55 8.47 40.06
CA ASN A 21 38.63 7.78 38.78
C ASN A 21 37.22 7.26 38.49
N ILE A 22 36.44 8.02 37.72
CA ILE A 22 35.27 7.48 37.07
C ILE A 22 35.83 6.60 35.97
N ASP A 23 36.06 5.33 36.30
CA ASP A 23 35.98 4.28 35.31
C ASP A 23 34.61 4.41 34.68
N VAL A 24 34.55 5.05 33.50
CA VAL A 24 33.44 4.89 32.59
C VAL A 24 33.55 3.45 32.11
N ALA A 25 33.11 2.53 32.97
CA ALA A 25 32.58 1.27 32.52
C ALA A 25 31.51 1.67 31.51
N ARG A 26 31.85 1.51 30.23
CA ARG A 26 30.93 1.58 29.11
C ARG A 26 29.99 0.41 29.34
N ALA A 27 29.02 0.60 30.24
CA ALA A 27 27.93 -0.32 30.46
C ALA A 27 27.35 -0.52 29.07
N ALA A 28 27.42 -1.77 28.57
CA ALA A 28 26.70 -2.13 27.37
C ALA A 28 25.24 -1.69 27.63
N GLU A 29 24.76 -0.73 26.84
CA GLU A 29 23.38 -0.29 26.96
C GLU A 29 22.49 -1.55 26.91
N PRO A 30 21.55 -1.72 27.84
CA PRO A 30 20.67 -2.87 27.81
C PRO A 30 19.98 -2.90 26.44
N LEU A 31 20.09 -4.03 25.74
CA LEU A 31 19.39 -4.26 24.48
C LEU A 31 17.89 -4.05 24.74
N ILE A 32 17.35 -2.97 24.18
CA ILE A 32 15.92 -2.66 24.28
C ILE A 32 15.21 -3.59 23.30
N SER A 33 14.25 -4.38 23.80
CA SER A 33 13.53 -5.33 22.97
C SER A 33 12.62 -4.61 21.98
N LEU A 34 12.32 -5.26 20.84
CA LEU A 34 11.33 -4.75 19.88
C LEU A 34 9.98 -4.47 20.55
N LYS A 35 9.57 -5.33 21.50
CA LYS A 35 8.35 -5.15 22.28
C LYS A 35 8.36 -3.83 23.04
N ASP A 36 9.41 -3.56 23.82
CA ASP A 36 9.49 -2.36 24.66
C ASP A 36 9.50 -1.09 23.80
N MET A 37 10.18 -1.13 22.64
CA MET A 37 10.17 -0.01 21.70
C MET A 37 8.80 0.23 21.09
N VAL A 38 8.07 -0.82 20.73
CA VAL A 38 6.70 -0.72 20.20
C VAL A 38 5.75 -0.20 21.28
N GLU A 39 5.83 -0.70 22.51
CA GLU A 39 5.02 -0.20 23.63
C GLU A 39 5.27 1.28 23.91
N LYS A 40 6.53 1.72 23.89
CA LYS A 40 6.86 3.15 23.98
C LYS A 40 6.27 3.93 22.80
N THR A 41 6.41 3.43 21.57
CA THR A 41 5.88 4.09 20.37
C THR A 41 4.37 4.28 20.45
N ILE A 42 3.60 3.23 20.75
CA ILE A 42 2.13 3.34 20.85
C ILE A 42 1.67 4.13 22.08
N THR A 43 2.53 4.38 23.06
CA THR A 43 2.20 5.18 24.27
C THR A 43 2.67 6.63 24.19
N SER A 44 3.62 6.98 23.33
CA SER A 44 4.18 8.34 23.23
C SER A 44 3.91 9.02 21.88
N ASN A 45 3.69 8.25 20.81
CA ASN A 45 3.58 8.80 19.46
C ASN A 45 2.40 9.81 19.36
N PRO A 46 2.62 11.03 18.83
CA PRO A 46 1.59 12.07 18.76
C PRO A 46 0.34 11.68 17.96
N GLU A 47 0.48 10.87 16.91
CA GLU A 47 -0.65 10.41 16.09
C GLU A 47 -1.57 9.48 16.90
N VAL A 48 -0.96 8.56 17.66
CA VAL A 48 -1.69 7.67 18.56
C VAL A 48 -2.29 8.45 19.72
N GLN A 49 -1.58 9.43 20.30
CA GLN A 49 -2.13 10.29 21.36
C GLN A 49 -3.34 11.10 20.89
N ALA A 50 -3.29 11.65 19.67
CA ALA A 50 -4.41 12.39 19.11
C ALA A 50 -5.67 11.53 19.02
N ARG A 51 -5.54 10.26 18.59
CA ARG A 51 -6.65 9.31 18.56
C ARG A 51 -7.11 8.89 19.95
N TYR A 52 -6.18 8.73 20.89
CA TYR A 52 -6.51 8.42 22.28
C TYR A 52 -7.34 9.54 22.93
N HIS A 53 -6.96 10.80 22.74
CA HIS A 53 -7.74 11.94 23.22
C HIS A 53 -9.11 12.04 22.54
N LYS A 54 -9.22 11.70 21.25
CA LYS A 54 -10.51 11.62 20.55
C LYS A 54 -11.43 10.53 21.11
N PHE A 55 -10.86 9.41 21.55
CA PHE A 55 -11.61 8.37 22.26
C PHE A 55 -12.10 8.86 23.63
N LEU A 56 -11.25 9.52 24.42
CA LEU A 56 -11.64 10.10 25.71
C LEU A 56 -12.70 11.20 25.56
N GLU A 57 -12.55 12.07 24.55
CA GLU A 57 -13.53 13.10 24.17
C GLU A 57 -14.90 12.48 23.92
N ALA A 58 -14.99 11.42 23.13
CA ALA A 58 -16.25 10.72 22.87
C ALA A 58 -16.88 10.12 24.13
N GLY A 59 -16.06 9.68 25.09
CA GLY A 59 -16.54 9.25 26.42
C GLY A 59 -17.18 10.40 27.20
N TYR A 60 -16.51 11.56 27.25
CA TYR A 60 -17.06 12.74 27.91
C TYR A 60 -18.29 13.33 27.19
N GLU A 61 -18.39 13.21 25.87
CA GLU A 61 -19.60 13.56 25.12
C GLU A 61 -20.79 12.68 25.54
N GLN A 62 -20.57 11.37 25.70
CA GLN A 62 -21.61 10.47 26.21
C GLN A 62 -22.06 10.87 27.62
N ASP A 63 -21.12 11.16 28.52
CA ASP A 63 -21.43 11.59 29.89
C ASP A 63 -22.13 12.95 29.95
N THR A 64 -21.80 13.86 29.02
CA THR A 64 -22.50 15.15 28.87
C THR A 64 -23.99 14.94 28.56
N VAL A 65 -24.33 13.98 27.69
CA VAL A 65 -25.73 13.64 27.40
C VAL A 65 -26.38 12.88 28.55
N ARG A 66 -25.64 12.01 29.27
CA ARG A 66 -26.15 11.37 30.50
C ARG A 66 -26.57 12.38 31.56
N GLY A 67 -25.94 13.56 31.58
CA GLY A 67 -26.37 14.69 32.40
C GLY A 67 -27.82 15.11 32.15
N GLY A 68 -28.41 14.78 31.00
CA GLY A 68 -29.84 14.99 30.70
C GLY A 68 -30.80 14.22 31.62
N PHE A 69 -30.34 13.13 32.25
CA PHE A 69 -31.12 12.40 33.25
C PHE A 69 -31.12 13.09 34.63
N LEU A 70 -30.20 14.02 34.86
CA LEU A 70 -30.03 14.71 36.13
C LEU A 70 -30.75 16.05 36.13
N PRO A 71 -31.11 16.58 37.32
CA PRO A 71 -31.76 17.87 37.42
C PRO A 71 -30.77 18.99 37.09
N LYS A 72 -31.24 20.02 36.39
CA LYS A 72 -30.50 21.26 36.14
C LYS A 72 -30.96 22.32 37.14
N ALA A 73 -30.01 22.93 37.84
CA ALA A 73 -30.26 24.02 38.79
C ALA A 73 -29.57 25.29 38.30
N ASP A 74 -30.36 26.31 37.97
CA ASP A 74 -29.89 27.59 37.45
C ASP A 74 -30.29 28.73 38.39
N LEU A 75 -29.39 29.68 38.64
CA LEU A 75 -29.74 30.97 39.24
C LEU A 75 -29.98 31.99 38.12
N VAL A 76 -31.22 32.43 37.98
CA VAL A 76 -31.62 33.44 37.00
C VAL A 76 -31.77 34.77 37.72
N SER A 77 -30.83 35.69 37.47
CA SER A 77 -30.92 37.08 37.92
C SER A 77 -31.31 37.96 36.75
N THR A 78 -32.44 38.64 36.86
CA THR A 78 -32.95 39.55 35.83
C THR A 78 -32.95 40.96 36.39
N TYR A 79 -32.28 41.88 35.68
CA TYR A 79 -32.45 43.32 35.87
C TYR A 79 -33.22 43.89 34.67
N ARG A 80 -34.24 44.69 34.95
CA ARG A 80 -35.11 45.32 33.96
C ARG A 80 -35.32 46.79 34.32
N ASN A 81 -35.18 47.63 33.30
CA ASN A 81 -35.69 48.98 33.30
C ASN A 81 -36.70 49.11 32.16
N GLN A 82 -37.91 49.59 32.44
CA GLN A 82 -38.99 49.68 31.47
C GLN A 82 -39.67 51.05 31.62
N GLU A 83 -39.98 51.69 30.49
CA GLU A 83 -40.73 52.94 30.47
C GLU A 83 -42.19 52.70 30.90
N GLU A 84 -42.66 53.46 31.89
CA GLU A 84 -44.02 53.36 32.41
C GLU A 84 -44.94 54.33 31.65
N LEU A 85 -45.60 53.84 30.60
CA LEU A 85 -46.50 54.64 29.75
C LEU A 85 -47.83 55.01 30.44
N VAL A 86 -48.23 54.30 31.50
CA VAL A 86 -49.46 54.53 32.25
C VAL A 86 -49.19 54.36 33.75
N LYS A 87 -49.74 55.24 34.59
CA LYS A 87 -49.64 55.11 36.06
C LYS A 87 -50.28 53.81 36.53
N ASN A 88 -49.50 53.01 37.25
CA ASN A 88 -49.93 51.73 37.82
C ASN A 88 -51.00 51.92 38.92
N THR A 89 -52.27 51.76 38.55
CA THR A 89 -53.43 51.92 39.46
C THR A 89 -53.70 50.69 40.35
N SER A 90 -53.13 49.52 40.04
CA SER A 90 -53.33 48.26 40.76
C SER A 90 -52.22 47.92 41.76
N ASN A 91 -51.20 48.78 41.93
CA ASN A 91 -50.02 48.54 42.77
C ASN A 91 -49.27 47.22 42.46
N THR A 92 -49.40 46.72 41.24
CA THR A 92 -48.70 45.53 40.73
C THR A 92 -47.43 45.99 40.04
N GLN A 93 -46.45 46.46 40.80
CA GLN A 93 -45.15 46.82 40.23
C GLN A 93 -44.38 45.55 39.85
N ILE A 94 -43.88 45.52 38.61
CA ILE A 94 -42.94 44.48 38.19
C ILE A 94 -41.57 44.88 38.74
N PRO A 95 -40.88 43.99 39.48
CA PRO A 95 -39.64 44.35 40.11
C PRO A 95 -38.53 44.63 39.09
N ARG A 96 -37.73 45.67 39.35
CA ARG A 96 -36.56 46.02 38.54
C ARG A 96 -35.46 44.97 38.63
N MET A 97 -35.32 44.30 39.76
CA MET A 97 -34.44 43.14 39.94
C MET A 97 -35.23 41.95 40.46
N ASN A 98 -35.01 40.79 39.86
CA ASN A 98 -35.60 39.52 40.26
C ASN A 98 -34.52 38.43 40.28
N ASN A 99 -34.38 37.73 41.39
CA ASN A 99 -33.47 36.59 41.53
C ASN A 99 -34.28 35.31 41.75
N GLU A 100 -34.15 34.35 40.86
CA GLU A 100 -34.93 33.11 40.87
C GLU A 100 -34.00 31.90 40.78
N LEU A 101 -34.19 30.93 41.66
CA LEU A 101 -33.58 29.60 41.51
C LEU A 101 -34.54 28.73 40.69
N VAL A 102 -34.07 28.23 39.55
CA VAL A 102 -34.85 27.40 38.63
C VAL A 102 -34.27 25.99 38.63
N LEU A 103 -35.05 25.03 39.08
CA LEU A 103 -34.75 23.61 38.98
C LEU A 103 -35.59 22.99 37.85
N ARG A 104 -34.94 22.34 36.89
CA ARG A 104 -35.62 21.60 35.81
C ARG A 104 -35.17 20.15 35.80
N GLN A 105 -36.12 19.23 35.82
CA GLN A 105 -35.88 17.80 35.69
C GLN A 105 -36.71 17.27 34.53
N MET A 106 -36.04 16.65 33.56
CA MET A 106 -36.71 15.89 32.51
C MET A 106 -37.25 14.59 33.14
N ILE A 107 -38.56 14.35 33.00
CA ILE A 107 -39.23 13.13 33.49
C ILE A 107 -39.36 12.14 32.35
N PHE A 108 -39.72 12.63 31.16
CA PHE A 108 -39.84 11.82 29.95
C PHE A 108 -39.61 12.70 28.72
N ASP A 109 -38.90 12.21 27.72
CA ASP A 109 -38.60 12.96 26.50
C ASP A 109 -38.80 12.11 25.23
N GLY A 110 -39.68 11.10 25.28
CA GLY A 110 -39.82 10.16 24.17
C GLY A 110 -38.66 9.18 24.03
N PHE A 111 -37.90 8.95 25.11
CA PHE A 111 -36.66 8.17 25.13
C PHE A 111 -35.50 8.81 24.34
N ALA A 112 -35.57 10.11 24.03
CA ALA A 112 -34.53 10.81 23.26
C ALA A 112 -33.17 10.72 23.95
N THR A 113 -33.09 11.08 25.24
CA THR A 113 -31.85 11.06 26.03
C THR A 113 -31.30 9.64 26.15
N SER A 114 -32.17 8.64 26.37
CA SER A 114 -31.75 7.23 26.45
C SER A 114 -31.15 6.72 25.14
N ASN A 115 -31.81 6.98 24.00
CA ASN A 115 -31.30 6.56 22.70
C ASN A 115 -30.04 7.34 22.32
N GLU A 116 -29.93 8.61 22.70
CA GLU A 116 -28.75 9.42 22.46
C GLU A 116 -27.53 8.95 23.27
N VAL A 117 -27.73 8.56 24.54
CA VAL A 117 -26.66 7.93 25.34
C VAL A 117 -26.19 6.61 24.74
N LYS A 118 -27.11 5.82 24.17
CA LYS A 118 -26.75 4.59 23.43
C LYS A 118 -26.00 4.91 22.15
N ARG A 119 -26.46 5.89 21.36
CA ARG A 119 -25.81 6.37 20.13
C ARG A 119 -24.37 6.79 20.41
N LEU A 120 -24.16 7.65 21.40
CA LEU A 120 -22.83 8.13 21.78
C LEU A 120 -21.97 7.02 22.42
N GLY A 121 -22.58 6.05 23.11
CA GLY A 121 -21.87 4.86 23.59
C GLY A 121 -21.27 4.04 22.45
N HIS A 122 -22.03 3.77 21.40
CA HIS A 122 -21.51 3.13 20.18
C HIS A 122 -20.51 4.04 19.45
N ALA A 123 -20.76 5.35 19.35
CA ALA A 123 -19.81 6.30 18.75
C ALA A 123 -18.46 6.35 19.50
N SER A 124 -18.45 6.24 20.83
CA SER A 124 -17.24 6.10 21.63
C SER A 124 -16.49 4.80 21.29
N ARG A 125 -17.21 3.69 21.09
CA ARG A 125 -16.61 2.43 20.62
C ARG A 125 -16.06 2.50 19.19
N VAL A 126 -16.68 3.28 18.30
CA VAL A 126 -16.08 3.60 16.99
C VAL A 126 -14.70 4.24 17.18
N ARG A 127 -14.60 5.27 18.04
CA ARG A 127 -13.32 5.95 18.33
C ARG A 127 -12.29 5.02 18.97
N TYR A 128 -12.74 4.07 19.78
CA TYR A 128 -11.88 3.04 20.35
C TYR A 128 -11.27 2.14 19.27
N PHE A 129 -12.07 1.63 18.33
CA PHE A 129 -11.57 0.78 17.25
C PHE A 129 -10.72 1.56 16.23
N GLU A 130 -11.03 2.85 15.98
CA GLU A 130 -10.17 3.75 15.22
C GLU A 130 -8.80 3.94 15.89
N LEU A 131 -8.76 4.08 17.23
CA LEU A 131 -7.50 4.12 17.98
C LEU A 131 -6.72 2.82 17.82
N GLN A 132 -7.38 1.66 17.93
CA GLN A 132 -6.73 0.38 17.71
C GLN A 132 -6.17 0.25 16.29
N SER A 133 -6.93 0.68 15.27
CA SER A 133 -6.46 0.70 13.88
C SER A 133 -5.19 1.54 13.70
N VAL A 134 -5.19 2.77 14.25
CA VAL A 134 -4.01 3.64 14.20
C VAL A 134 -2.83 3.05 14.97
N MET A 135 -3.07 2.39 16.10
CA MET A 135 -2.01 1.66 16.79
C MET A 135 -1.42 0.53 15.92
N GLN A 136 -2.24 -0.23 15.19
CA GLN A 136 -1.76 -1.27 14.26
C GLN A 136 -0.94 -0.68 13.10
N SER A 137 -1.43 0.41 12.49
CA SER A 137 -0.76 1.03 11.34
C SER A 137 0.54 1.74 11.73
N THR A 138 0.56 2.47 12.85
CA THR A 138 1.80 3.06 13.42
C THR A 138 2.80 1.97 13.81
N THR A 139 2.34 0.87 14.39
CA THR A 139 3.21 -0.28 14.71
C THR A 139 3.79 -0.92 13.45
N LEU A 140 3.00 -1.08 12.40
CA LEU A 140 3.49 -1.60 11.12
C LEU A 140 4.52 -0.65 10.48
N GLU A 141 4.31 0.66 10.55
CA GLU A 141 5.28 1.63 10.06
C GLU A 141 6.58 1.59 10.88
N PHE A 142 6.46 1.45 12.20
CA PHE A 142 7.60 1.29 13.11
C PHE A 142 8.39 0.03 12.79
N VAL A 143 7.72 -1.13 12.69
CA VAL A 143 8.35 -2.40 12.34
C VAL A 143 9.03 -2.32 10.97
N ARG A 144 8.43 -1.65 9.98
CA ARG A 144 9.08 -1.42 8.68
C ARG A 144 10.38 -0.62 8.84
N ALA A 145 10.35 0.51 9.54
CA ALA A 145 11.54 1.34 9.75
C ALA A 145 12.61 0.57 10.56
N TYR A 146 12.21 -0.25 11.52
CA TYR A 146 13.07 -1.11 12.32
C TYR A 146 13.78 -2.17 11.44
N LEU A 147 13.02 -2.91 10.64
CA LEU A 147 13.55 -3.91 9.71
C LEU A 147 14.42 -3.28 8.63
N ASP A 148 14.03 -2.11 8.09
CA ASP A 148 14.82 -1.37 7.12
C ASP A 148 16.16 -0.92 7.73
N THR A 149 16.18 -0.52 9.00
CA THR A 149 17.42 -0.13 9.70
C THR A 149 18.38 -1.32 9.81
N LEU A 150 17.90 -2.48 10.27
CA LEU A 150 18.67 -3.72 10.31
C LEU A 150 19.19 -4.11 8.92
N ARG A 151 18.32 -4.04 7.91
CA ARG A 151 18.65 -4.31 6.51
C ARG A 151 19.81 -3.43 6.04
N TYR A 152 19.71 -2.12 6.20
CA TYR A 152 20.75 -1.20 5.71
C TYR A 152 22.05 -1.28 6.52
N GLN A 153 22.00 -1.61 7.81
CA GLN A 153 23.20 -1.94 8.58
C GLN A 153 23.96 -3.13 7.96
N GLU A 154 23.24 -4.18 7.58
CA GLU A 154 23.81 -5.37 6.93
C GLU A 154 24.30 -5.08 5.50
N LEU A 155 23.52 -4.33 4.70
CA LEU A 155 23.92 -3.94 3.34
C LEU A 155 25.15 -3.05 3.32
N ILE A 156 25.32 -2.16 4.30
CA ILE A 156 26.55 -1.37 4.46
C ILE A 156 27.74 -2.30 4.70
N GLN A 157 27.60 -3.35 5.50
CA GLN A 157 28.69 -4.30 5.71
C GLN A 157 29.09 -4.97 4.39
N TYR A 158 28.12 -5.37 3.57
CA TYR A 158 28.40 -5.94 2.25
C TYR A 158 29.04 -4.94 1.29
N ALA A 159 28.61 -3.67 1.32
CA ALA A 159 29.19 -2.62 0.50
C ALA A 159 30.63 -2.29 0.93
N LYS A 160 30.92 -2.30 2.24
CA LYS A 160 32.28 -2.16 2.79
C LYS A 160 33.18 -3.30 2.32
N ASP A 161 32.72 -4.55 2.46
CA ASP A 161 33.49 -5.72 2.03
C ASP A 161 33.82 -5.63 0.52
N ASN A 162 32.82 -5.26 -0.30
CA ASN A 162 32.98 -5.10 -1.75
C ASN A 162 33.96 -3.97 -2.11
N TYR A 163 33.85 -2.82 -1.45
CA TYR A 163 34.78 -1.69 -1.61
C TYR A 163 36.21 -2.10 -1.26
N VAL A 164 36.43 -2.76 -0.11
CA VAL A 164 37.76 -3.18 0.34
C VAL A 164 38.38 -4.15 -0.67
N ILE A 165 37.62 -5.12 -1.18
CA ILE A 165 38.11 -6.07 -2.19
C ILE A 165 38.50 -5.35 -3.48
N HIS A 166 37.65 -4.47 -4.01
CA HIS A 166 37.96 -3.72 -5.23
C HIS A 166 39.15 -2.76 -5.05
N LYS A 167 39.30 -2.17 -3.86
CA LYS A 167 40.45 -1.31 -3.53
C LYS A 167 41.75 -2.11 -3.52
N GLN A 168 41.74 -3.28 -2.86
CA GLN A 168 42.90 -4.18 -2.84
C GLN A 168 43.28 -4.68 -4.24
N LEU A 169 42.29 -5.00 -5.09
CA LEU A 169 42.55 -5.41 -6.47
C LEU A 169 43.13 -4.25 -7.29
N PHE A 170 42.55 -3.05 -7.18
CA PHE A 170 43.06 -1.85 -7.84
C PHE A 170 44.54 -1.58 -7.48
N ASP A 171 44.88 -1.61 -6.19
CA ASP A 171 46.24 -1.35 -5.73
C ASP A 171 47.25 -2.37 -6.31
N ARG A 172 46.89 -3.67 -6.31
CA ARG A 172 47.71 -4.72 -6.93
C ARG A 172 47.90 -4.53 -8.43
N ILE A 173 46.87 -4.09 -9.14
CA ILE A 173 46.97 -3.85 -10.60
C ILE A 173 47.82 -2.63 -10.88
N GLN A 174 47.66 -1.57 -10.09
CA GLN A 174 48.47 -0.37 -10.18
C GLN A 174 49.96 -0.70 -10.02
N GLU A 175 50.33 -1.53 -9.05
CA GLU A 175 51.69 -2.03 -8.87
C GLU A 175 52.19 -2.80 -10.10
N ARG A 176 51.37 -3.71 -10.66
CA ARG A 176 51.72 -4.49 -11.85
C ARG A 176 51.86 -3.63 -13.11
N VAL A 177 51.02 -2.61 -13.28
CA VAL A 177 51.13 -1.65 -14.40
C VAL A 177 52.39 -0.80 -14.24
N ASN A 178 52.70 -0.34 -13.03
CA ASN A 178 53.92 0.43 -12.73
C ASN A 178 55.19 -0.39 -12.96
N ALA A 179 55.15 -1.69 -12.68
CA ALA A 179 56.22 -2.63 -12.98
C ALA A 179 56.28 -3.05 -14.47
N GLY A 180 55.37 -2.56 -15.31
CA GLY A 180 55.32 -2.87 -16.75
C GLY A 180 54.80 -4.27 -17.10
N VAL A 181 54.23 -4.99 -16.13
CA VAL A 181 53.75 -6.39 -16.29
C VAL A 181 52.23 -6.52 -16.44
N ALA A 182 51.50 -5.39 -16.54
CA ALA A 182 50.06 -5.35 -16.81
C ALA A 182 49.68 -4.19 -17.75
N ARG A 183 48.47 -4.22 -18.32
CA ARG A 183 48.01 -3.24 -19.33
C ARG A 183 47.35 -2.04 -18.64
N LYS A 184 47.56 -0.82 -19.15
CA LYS A 184 46.91 0.40 -18.64
C LYS A 184 45.38 0.31 -18.68
N VAL A 185 44.79 -0.37 -19.67
CA VAL A 185 43.34 -0.56 -19.75
C VAL A 185 42.78 -1.37 -18.57
N ASP A 186 43.54 -2.33 -18.04
CA ASP A 186 43.12 -3.14 -16.88
C ASP A 186 43.06 -2.25 -15.62
N LEU A 187 43.94 -1.26 -15.51
CA LEU A 187 43.93 -0.26 -14.43
C LEU A 187 42.71 0.66 -14.52
N GLU A 188 42.39 1.16 -15.71
CA GLU A 188 41.18 1.99 -15.93
C GLU A 188 39.90 1.21 -15.60
N GLN A 189 39.82 -0.06 -15.98
CA GLN A 189 38.69 -0.93 -15.63
C GLN A 189 38.57 -1.14 -14.11
N ALA A 190 39.68 -1.40 -13.42
CA ALA A 190 39.69 -1.53 -11.97
C ALA A 190 39.32 -0.22 -11.27
N SER A 191 39.79 0.92 -11.78
CA SER A 191 39.42 2.26 -11.32
C SER A 191 37.90 2.48 -11.41
N GLY A 192 37.29 2.15 -12.55
CA GLY A 192 35.85 2.25 -12.73
C GLY A 192 35.05 1.35 -11.78
N ARG A 193 35.51 0.11 -11.53
CA ARG A 193 34.86 -0.81 -10.57
C ARG A 193 35.01 -0.34 -9.12
N LEU A 194 36.16 0.21 -8.75
CA LEU A 194 36.37 0.82 -7.43
C LEU A 194 35.46 2.02 -7.21
N ALA A 195 35.36 2.93 -8.18
CA ALA A 195 34.48 4.09 -8.11
C ALA A 195 33.00 3.69 -7.97
N LEU A 196 32.56 2.65 -8.69
CA LEU A 196 31.22 2.09 -8.53
C LEU A 196 30.99 1.50 -7.13
N ALA A 197 31.97 0.79 -6.58
CA ALA A 197 31.88 0.24 -5.23
C ALA A 197 31.78 1.34 -4.16
N GLU A 198 32.54 2.43 -4.32
CA GLU A 198 32.48 3.61 -3.44
C GLU A 198 31.12 4.32 -3.53
N ALA A 199 30.57 4.49 -4.74
CA ALA A 199 29.23 5.05 -4.94
C ALA A 199 28.13 4.19 -4.28
N ASN A 200 28.24 2.87 -4.39
CA ASN A 200 27.32 1.94 -3.73
C ASN A 200 27.41 2.05 -2.20
N LEU A 201 28.63 2.14 -1.64
CA LEU A 201 28.83 2.33 -0.20
C LEU A 201 28.19 3.64 0.29
N LEU A 202 28.42 4.75 -0.42
CA LEU A 202 27.80 6.03 -0.10
C LEU A 202 26.27 5.95 -0.13
N THR A 203 25.72 5.27 -1.16
CA THR A 203 24.27 5.07 -1.29
C THR A 203 23.70 4.32 -0.07
N GLU A 204 24.31 3.22 0.35
CA GLU A 204 23.80 2.45 1.49
C GLU A 204 23.96 3.21 2.82
N THR A 205 25.03 4.00 2.99
CA THR A 205 25.16 4.88 4.17
C THR A 205 24.10 5.98 4.22
N THR A 206 23.73 6.54 3.07
CA THR A 206 22.65 7.53 2.97
C THR A 206 21.30 6.89 3.29
N ASN A 207 21.04 5.69 2.75
CA ASN A 207 19.82 4.94 3.06
C ASN A 207 19.69 4.65 4.56
N LEU A 208 20.77 4.22 5.23
CA LEU A 208 20.75 3.99 6.68
C LEU A 208 20.41 5.28 7.45
N HIS A 209 21.00 6.40 7.07
CA HIS A 209 20.71 7.70 7.68
C HIS A 209 19.21 8.04 7.56
N ASP A 210 18.63 7.91 6.37
CA ASP A 210 17.23 8.25 6.10
C ASP A 210 16.24 7.35 6.86
N VAL A 211 16.51 6.05 6.93
CA VAL A 211 15.64 5.14 7.70
C VAL A 211 15.80 5.31 9.21
N THR A 212 17.00 5.66 9.68
CA THR A 212 17.24 5.98 11.09
C THR A 212 16.45 7.22 11.49
N ALA A 213 16.41 8.24 10.63
CA ALA A 213 15.59 9.44 10.84
C ALA A 213 14.07 9.10 10.84
N ARG A 214 13.62 8.18 9.97
CA ARG A 214 12.24 7.68 9.99
C ARG A 214 11.90 6.94 11.28
N LEU A 215 12.81 6.08 11.75
CA LEU A 215 12.65 5.35 13.01
C LEU A 215 12.62 6.31 14.20
N GLN A 216 13.51 7.31 14.22
CA GLN A 216 13.52 8.39 15.22
C GLN A 216 12.21 9.18 15.24
N ARG A 217 11.63 9.50 14.07
CA ARG A 217 10.33 10.19 13.98
C ARG A 217 9.21 9.40 14.68
N LEU A 218 9.21 8.08 14.56
CA LEU A 218 8.19 7.21 15.14
C LEU A 218 8.43 6.96 16.63
N TYR A 219 9.68 6.69 17.01
CA TYR A 219 10.10 6.37 18.38
C TYR A 219 10.13 7.59 19.31
N GLY A 220 10.40 8.78 18.75
CA GLY A 220 10.52 10.05 19.45
C GLY A 220 11.95 10.43 19.87
N GLU A 221 12.88 9.48 19.83
CA GLU A 221 14.30 9.69 20.15
C GLU A 221 15.20 8.88 19.21
N LEU A 222 16.50 9.12 19.26
CA LEU A 222 17.44 8.37 18.43
C LEU A 222 17.47 6.91 18.87
N PRO A 223 17.25 5.93 17.96
CA PRO A 223 17.32 4.52 18.32
C PRO A 223 18.76 4.13 18.74
N PRO A 224 18.93 3.11 19.60
CA PRO A 224 20.23 2.55 19.94
C PRO A 224 20.99 2.09 18.68
N ALA A 225 22.32 2.14 18.75
CA ALA A 225 23.17 1.73 17.62
C ALA A 225 23.03 0.24 17.25
N THR A 226 22.67 -0.61 18.22
CA THR A 226 22.48 -2.04 18.04
C THR A 226 21.03 -2.40 18.33
N LEU A 227 20.39 -3.04 17.35
CA LEU A 227 19.00 -3.49 17.42
C LEU A 227 18.96 -5.02 17.45
N GLU A 228 18.00 -5.59 18.17
CA GLU A 228 17.79 -7.03 18.24
C GLU A 228 17.06 -7.53 16.98
N ALA A 229 17.51 -8.65 16.39
CA ALA A 229 16.82 -9.27 15.26
C ALA A 229 15.47 -9.88 15.70
N PRO A 230 14.33 -9.54 15.06
CA PRO A 230 13.02 -10.01 15.51
C PRO A 230 12.84 -11.53 15.30
N THR A 231 12.38 -12.25 16.32
CA THR A 231 12.15 -13.71 16.27
C THR A 231 10.68 -14.09 15.95
N LEU A 232 9.75 -13.15 16.14
CA LEU A 232 8.30 -13.30 15.99
C LEU A 232 7.82 -13.70 14.58
N PHE A 233 8.61 -13.43 13.54
CA PHE A 233 8.22 -13.70 12.15
C PHE A 233 8.48 -15.16 11.72
N ASN A 234 8.95 -16.02 12.64
CA ASN A 234 9.04 -17.47 12.44
C ASN A 234 7.75 -18.21 12.87
N ALA A 235 6.74 -17.49 13.37
CA ALA A 235 5.48 -18.08 13.82
C ALA A 235 4.61 -18.59 12.65
N ASN A 236 3.91 -19.70 12.87
CA ASN A 236 2.99 -20.27 11.89
C ASN A 236 1.84 -19.29 11.59
N LEU A 237 1.82 -18.79 10.37
CA LEU A 237 0.66 -18.14 9.77
C LEU A 237 -0.50 -19.13 9.63
N GLU A 238 -1.69 -18.60 9.41
CA GLU A 238 -2.86 -19.39 9.04
C GLU A 238 -2.57 -20.24 7.80
N PRO A 239 -3.18 -21.43 7.65
CA PRO A 239 -2.85 -22.38 6.59
C PRO A 239 -3.27 -21.91 5.18
N SER A 240 -4.16 -20.93 5.07
CA SER A 240 -4.65 -20.42 3.80
C SER A 240 -5.01 -18.94 3.88
N SER A 241 -5.03 -18.27 2.72
CA SER A 241 -5.49 -16.88 2.59
C SER A 241 -6.94 -16.72 3.09
N GLU A 242 -7.80 -17.72 2.83
CA GLU A 242 -9.17 -17.74 3.36
C GLU A 242 -9.20 -17.81 4.89
N ALA A 243 -8.37 -18.64 5.52
CA ALA A 243 -8.28 -18.72 6.97
C ALA A 243 -7.76 -17.40 7.57
N ALA A 244 -6.76 -16.77 6.93
CA ALA A 244 -6.27 -15.46 7.31
C ALA A 244 -7.36 -14.37 7.20
N LEU A 245 -8.22 -14.42 6.17
CA LEU A 245 -9.36 -13.52 6.01
C LEU A 245 -10.42 -13.70 7.09
N LYS A 246 -10.73 -14.94 7.48
CA LYS A 246 -11.68 -15.21 8.58
C LYS A 246 -11.21 -14.60 9.90
N VAL A 247 -9.92 -14.67 10.18
CA VAL A 247 -9.32 -14.00 11.34
C VAL A 247 -9.48 -12.47 11.21
N ALA A 248 -9.14 -11.91 10.04
CA ALA A 248 -9.27 -10.48 9.79
C ALA A 248 -10.71 -9.96 9.96
N TYR A 249 -11.73 -10.66 9.46
CA TYR A 249 -13.11 -10.20 9.62
C TYR A 249 -13.62 -10.24 11.08
N ARG A 250 -12.96 -10.98 11.97
CA ARG A 250 -13.30 -11.00 13.41
C ARG A 250 -12.54 -9.98 14.23
N GLN A 251 -11.31 -9.65 13.81
CA GLN A 251 -10.35 -8.92 14.65
C GLN A 251 -9.91 -7.57 14.09
N ASN A 252 -10.10 -7.32 12.79
CA ASN A 252 -9.67 -6.08 12.15
C ASN A 252 -10.42 -4.87 12.75
N PRO A 253 -9.71 -3.89 13.36
CA PRO A 253 -10.35 -2.76 14.01
C PRO A 253 -11.09 -1.81 13.06
N ASP A 254 -10.62 -1.65 11.82
CA ASP A 254 -11.33 -0.80 10.84
C ASP A 254 -12.73 -1.35 10.57
N LEU A 255 -12.85 -2.66 10.36
CA LEU A 255 -14.15 -3.31 10.17
C LEU A 255 -15.03 -3.19 11.42
N LEU A 256 -14.48 -3.50 12.61
CA LEU A 256 -15.21 -3.39 13.87
C LEU A 256 -15.73 -1.96 14.13
N SER A 257 -14.96 -0.93 13.74
CA SER A 257 -15.40 0.46 13.84
C SER A 257 -16.64 0.74 12.99
N THR A 258 -16.73 0.19 11.78
CA THR A 258 -17.91 0.37 10.91
C THR A 258 -19.16 -0.33 11.45
N ILE A 259 -19.00 -1.47 12.12
CA ILE A 259 -20.12 -2.18 12.73
C ILE A 259 -20.69 -1.38 13.90
N GLU A 260 -19.82 -0.82 14.75
CA GLU A 260 -20.27 0.05 15.84
C GLU A 260 -20.92 1.34 15.32
N ASP A 261 -20.46 1.89 14.18
CA ASP A 261 -21.12 3.05 13.56
C ASP A 261 -22.55 2.71 13.09
N ILE A 262 -22.78 1.52 12.52
CA ILE A 262 -24.14 1.05 12.17
C ILE A 262 -25.04 1.04 13.41
N GLN A 263 -24.55 0.56 14.56
CA GLN A 263 -25.33 0.57 15.80
C GLN A 263 -25.57 2.00 16.32
N ALA A 264 -24.59 2.89 16.18
CA ALA A 264 -24.78 4.31 16.46
C ALA A 264 -25.87 4.91 15.55
N LYS A 265 -25.86 4.65 14.24
CA LYS A 265 -26.88 5.14 13.29
C LYS A 265 -28.27 4.57 13.57
N LYS A 266 -28.39 3.31 13.97
CA LYS A 266 -29.67 2.73 14.41
C LYS A 266 -30.25 3.47 15.62
N ASN A 267 -29.42 3.83 16.60
CA ASN A 267 -29.85 4.63 17.74
C ASN A 267 -30.11 6.10 17.35
N GLU A 268 -29.41 6.66 16.36
CA GLU A 268 -29.69 7.99 15.77
C GLU A 268 -31.11 8.07 15.19
N ILE A 269 -31.57 7.01 14.51
CA ILE A 269 -32.95 6.92 14.02
C ILE A 269 -33.94 6.95 15.21
N LYS A 270 -33.71 6.13 16.25
CA LYS A 270 -34.56 6.11 17.46
C LYS A 270 -34.57 7.44 18.21
N THR A 271 -33.46 8.17 18.23
CA THR A 271 -33.40 9.53 18.78
C THR A 271 -34.22 10.51 17.94
N ASN A 272 -34.29 10.36 16.62
CA ASN A 272 -35.15 11.21 15.78
C ASN A 272 -36.63 10.83 15.87
N GLU A 273 -36.94 9.54 16.08
CA GLU A 273 -38.31 9.05 16.31
C GLU A 273 -38.89 9.53 17.65
N SER A 274 -38.05 9.87 18.63
CA SER A 274 -38.51 10.39 19.93
C SER A 274 -39.33 11.68 19.80
N ARG A 275 -39.14 12.44 18.71
CA ARG A 275 -39.88 13.69 18.41
C ARG A 275 -41.38 13.46 18.20
N TYR A 276 -41.80 12.22 17.94
CA TYR A 276 -43.20 11.82 17.84
C TYR A 276 -43.86 11.50 19.19
N TYR A 277 -43.14 11.64 20.30
CA TYR A 277 -43.65 11.41 21.64
C TYR A 277 -43.72 12.73 22.43
N PRO A 278 -44.60 12.82 23.44
CA PRO A 278 -44.64 13.99 24.33
C PRO A 278 -43.39 14.08 25.21
N GLN A 279 -43.00 15.30 25.54
CA GLN A 279 -41.97 15.59 26.53
C GLN A 279 -42.62 16.08 27.83
N LEU A 280 -42.25 15.46 28.94
CA LEU A 280 -42.72 15.76 30.28
C LEU A 280 -41.55 16.30 31.12
N ASN A 281 -41.66 17.53 31.60
CA ASN A 281 -40.65 18.19 32.42
C ASN A 281 -41.25 18.66 33.74
N LEU A 282 -40.56 18.38 34.85
CA LEU A 282 -40.85 18.95 36.14
C LEU A 282 -40.01 20.22 36.31
N GLN A 283 -40.66 21.36 36.56
CA GLN A 283 -40.01 22.63 36.80
C GLN A 283 -40.41 23.17 38.17
N ALA A 284 -39.40 23.47 38.99
CA ALA A 284 -39.58 24.19 40.25
C ALA A 284 -38.86 25.53 40.15
N ARG A 285 -39.51 26.59 40.59
CA ARG A 285 -38.99 27.96 40.61
C ARG A 285 -39.16 28.49 42.01
N LYS A 286 -38.07 28.98 42.58
CA LYS A 286 -38.08 29.62 43.90
C LYS A 286 -37.61 31.05 43.76
N ASN A 287 -38.42 32.00 44.18
CA ASN A 287 -38.01 33.40 44.20
C ASN A 287 -37.12 33.66 45.42
N LEU A 288 -35.93 34.22 45.20
CA LEU A 288 -34.96 34.52 46.26
C LEU A 288 -35.00 36.00 46.68
N GLY A 289 -35.67 36.86 45.93
CA GLY A 289 -35.85 38.27 46.28
C GLY A 289 -36.14 39.16 45.07
N THR A 290 -37.00 40.15 45.29
CA THR A 290 -37.40 41.16 44.31
C THR A 290 -37.08 42.58 44.82
N SER A 291 -36.82 43.53 43.91
CA SER A 291 -36.50 44.92 44.27
C SER A 291 -37.70 45.85 44.44
N SER A 292 -38.94 45.37 44.24
CA SER A 292 -40.15 46.18 44.43
C SER A 292 -41.12 45.49 45.35
N ASP A 293 -41.46 46.19 46.42
CA ASP A 293 -42.37 45.92 47.53
C ASP A 293 -43.85 46.15 47.16
N GLY A 294 -44.20 45.96 45.88
CA GLY A 294 -45.58 45.95 45.42
C GLY A 294 -46.37 44.87 46.18
N ARG A 295 -47.27 45.30 47.08
CA ARG A 295 -48.04 44.46 48.02
C ARG A 295 -48.88 43.36 47.33
N TYR A 296 -49.06 43.44 46.01
CA TYR A 296 -49.80 42.49 45.17
C TYR A 296 -48.96 41.89 44.01
N SER A 297 -47.63 41.93 44.09
CA SER A 297 -46.77 41.41 43.03
C SER A 297 -46.72 39.87 43.04
N ASN A 298 -47.47 39.23 42.13
CA ASN A 298 -47.40 37.78 41.88
C ASN A 298 -46.03 37.32 41.31
N SER A 299 -45.12 38.26 41.01
CA SER A 299 -43.78 37.95 40.51
C SER A 299 -42.87 37.28 41.55
N ALA A 300 -43.28 37.24 42.82
CA ALA A 300 -42.53 36.64 43.94
C ALA A 300 -43.04 35.23 44.36
N ALA A 301 -43.91 34.59 43.58
CA ALA A 301 -44.46 33.28 43.94
C ALA A 301 -43.50 32.13 43.59
N ASP A 302 -43.36 31.18 44.52
CA ASP A 302 -42.74 29.89 44.26
C ASP A 302 -43.69 29.05 43.37
N LEU A 303 -43.14 28.41 42.34
CA LEU A 303 -43.91 27.63 41.38
C LEU A 303 -43.36 26.21 41.30
N LEU A 304 -44.26 25.22 41.34
CA LEU A 304 -43.97 23.84 40.98
C LEU A 304 -44.94 23.46 39.87
N GLU A 305 -44.41 23.20 38.69
CA GLU A 305 -45.21 22.88 37.50
C GLU A 305 -44.69 21.62 36.81
N LEU A 306 -45.63 20.84 36.28
CA LEU A 306 -45.36 19.70 35.40
C LEU A 306 -45.82 20.09 34.00
N THR A 307 -44.87 20.30 33.10
CA THR A 307 -45.16 20.75 31.73
C THR A 307 -45.09 19.58 30.76
N MET A 308 -46.19 19.35 30.03
CA MET A 308 -46.22 18.42 28.90
C MET A 308 -46.19 19.19 27.59
N ASN A 309 -45.16 18.98 26.78
CA ASN A 309 -45.04 19.53 25.44
C ASN A 309 -45.22 18.39 24.42
N PHE A 310 -46.21 18.51 23.54
CA PHE A 310 -46.44 17.55 22.48
C PHE A 310 -46.57 18.26 21.14
N ASN A 311 -45.66 17.94 20.22
CA ASN A 311 -45.65 18.53 18.89
C ASN A 311 -46.63 17.78 17.98
N LEU A 312 -47.71 18.44 17.57
CA LEU A 312 -48.72 17.84 16.68
C LEU A 312 -48.30 17.87 15.21
N PHE A 313 -47.58 18.92 14.78
CA PHE A 313 -47.18 19.08 13.39
C PHE A 313 -46.01 20.07 13.24
N ASN A 314 -44.93 19.61 12.60
CA ASN A 314 -43.69 20.38 12.43
C ASN A 314 -43.32 20.64 10.94
N GLY A 315 -44.32 20.84 10.07
CA GLY A 315 -44.07 21.10 8.66
C GLY A 315 -43.31 19.97 7.94
N PHE A 316 -43.58 18.71 8.30
CA PHE A 316 -42.86 17.50 7.83
C PHE A 316 -41.37 17.40 8.20
N SER A 317 -40.82 18.32 8.98
CA SER A 317 -39.41 18.33 9.38
C SER A 317 -38.99 17.08 10.14
N ASP A 318 -39.88 16.55 11.00
CA ASP A 318 -39.59 15.33 11.78
C ASP A 318 -39.55 14.08 10.89
N LYS A 319 -40.47 13.99 9.91
CA LYS A 319 -40.46 12.93 8.90
C LYS A 319 -39.16 12.95 8.08
N ASN A 320 -38.76 14.13 7.64
CA ASN A 320 -37.54 14.29 6.86
C ASN A 320 -36.29 14.02 7.72
N SER A 321 -36.29 14.37 9.00
CA SER A 321 -35.19 14.07 9.93
C SER A 321 -34.98 12.57 10.12
N VAL A 322 -36.07 11.80 10.31
CA VAL A 322 -36.01 10.33 10.34
C VAL A 322 -35.54 9.76 9.00
N SER A 323 -36.07 10.27 7.89
CA SER A 323 -35.66 9.84 6.55
C SER A 323 -34.17 10.10 6.28
N THR A 324 -33.64 11.25 6.70
CA THR A 324 -32.21 11.58 6.62
C THR A 324 -31.37 10.62 7.47
N ALA A 325 -31.80 10.30 8.69
CA ALA A 325 -31.10 9.33 9.53
C ALA A 325 -31.11 7.91 8.93
N ALA A 326 -32.20 7.51 8.29
CA ALA A 326 -32.26 6.25 7.53
C ALA A 326 -31.27 6.22 6.37
N GLN A 327 -31.10 7.33 5.62
CA GLN A 327 -30.08 7.41 4.57
C GLN A 327 -28.65 7.37 5.14
N LYS A 328 -28.40 7.97 6.30
CA LYS A 328 -27.11 7.83 6.99
C LYS A 328 -26.82 6.38 7.39
N LEU A 329 -27.83 5.63 7.82
CA LEU A 329 -27.68 4.19 8.12
C LEU A 329 -27.33 3.38 6.87
N ASN A 330 -27.96 3.67 5.72
CA ASN A 330 -27.57 3.05 4.44
C ASN A 330 -26.11 3.36 4.10
N GLY A 331 -25.69 4.63 4.24
CA GLY A 331 -24.29 5.01 4.04
C GLY A 331 -23.31 4.30 4.99
N ALA A 332 -23.72 4.01 6.23
CA ALA A 332 -22.92 3.21 7.17
C ALA A 332 -22.80 1.73 6.72
N HIS A 333 -23.84 1.16 6.11
CA HIS A 333 -23.77 -0.16 5.48
C HIS A 333 -22.80 -0.18 4.30
N ASP A 334 -22.82 0.84 3.44
CA ASP A 334 -21.88 0.96 2.31
C ASP A 334 -20.42 1.10 2.80
N GLN A 335 -20.20 1.84 3.89
CA GLN A 335 -18.87 1.98 4.50
C GLN A 335 -18.34 0.67 5.07
N ARG A 336 -19.20 -0.13 5.70
CA ARG A 336 -18.86 -1.50 6.14
C ARG A 336 -18.49 -2.39 4.95
N ASP A 337 -19.26 -2.35 3.87
CA ASP A 337 -19.00 -3.19 2.69
C ASP A 337 -17.67 -2.79 2.02
N LYS A 338 -17.37 -1.49 1.98
CA LYS A 338 -16.04 -0.99 1.59
C LYS A 338 -14.96 -1.54 2.50
N ALA A 339 -15.13 -1.49 3.82
CA ALA A 339 -14.16 -2.03 4.77
C ALA A 339 -13.93 -3.55 4.59
N CYS A 340 -14.98 -4.34 4.28
CA CYS A 340 -14.82 -5.75 3.91
C CYS A 340 -13.91 -5.90 2.66
N ILE A 341 -14.17 -5.12 1.60
CA ILE A 341 -13.43 -5.21 0.34
C ILE A 341 -11.96 -4.79 0.53
N ASP A 342 -11.71 -3.68 1.22
CA ASP A 342 -10.38 -3.14 1.48
C ASP A 342 -9.56 -4.13 2.34
N THR A 343 -10.16 -4.67 3.40
CA THR A 343 -9.55 -5.69 4.27
C THR A 343 -9.21 -6.94 3.46
N ARG A 344 -10.15 -7.40 2.62
CA ARG A 344 -9.96 -8.58 1.77
C ARG A 344 -8.76 -8.41 0.84
N GLN A 345 -8.68 -7.27 0.15
CA GLN A 345 -7.58 -6.96 -0.75
C GLN A 345 -6.25 -6.94 0.01
N LEU A 346 -6.18 -6.20 1.12
CA LEU A 346 -4.95 -6.01 1.89
C LEU A 346 -4.42 -7.35 2.41
N VAL A 347 -5.25 -8.14 3.09
CA VAL A 347 -4.85 -9.42 3.69
C VAL A 347 -4.48 -10.44 2.63
N THR A 348 -5.26 -10.53 1.54
CA THR A 348 -4.96 -11.45 0.44
C THR A 348 -3.61 -11.16 -0.20
N ILE A 349 -3.31 -9.88 -0.46
CA ILE A 349 -2.03 -9.47 -1.07
C ILE A 349 -0.89 -9.75 -0.10
N ALA A 350 -0.99 -9.32 1.16
CA ALA A 350 0.05 -9.53 2.16
C ALA A 350 0.34 -11.02 2.39
N TYR A 351 -0.70 -11.85 2.47
CA TYR A 351 -0.55 -13.30 2.61
C TYR A 351 0.10 -13.94 1.37
N ASN A 352 -0.28 -13.48 0.17
CA ASN A 352 0.35 -13.94 -1.07
C ASN A 352 1.84 -13.57 -1.14
N ASP A 353 2.20 -12.36 -0.71
CA ASP A 353 3.59 -11.90 -0.65
C ASP A 353 4.44 -12.81 0.24
N VAL A 354 3.91 -13.25 1.39
CA VAL A 354 4.62 -14.20 2.27
C VAL A 354 4.95 -15.50 1.52
N LYS A 355 3.97 -16.10 0.85
CA LYS A 355 4.19 -17.35 0.12
C LYS A 355 5.19 -17.16 -1.02
N GLN A 356 5.06 -16.08 -1.80
CA GLN A 356 5.96 -15.77 -2.90
C GLN A 356 7.40 -15.54 -2.42
N LEU A 357 7.58 -14.72 -1.38
CA LEU A 357 8.90 -14.38 -0.84
C LEU A 357 9.55 -15.61 -0.18
N THR A 358 8.76 -16.48 0.44
CA THR A 358 9.25 -17.77 0.98
C THR A 358 9.86 -18.63 -0.13
N GLU A 359 9.18 -18.77 -1.27
CA GLU A 359 9.71 -19.52 -2.41
C GLU A 359 10.91 -18.81 -3.06
N GLN A 360 10.82 -17.48 -3.24
CA GLN A 360 11.88 -16.66 -3.83
C GLN A 360 13.17 -16.73 -3.01
N ARG A 361 13.08 -16.75 -1.67
CA ARG A 361 14.23 -16.89 -0.77
C ARG A 361 15.05 -18.14 -1.09
N VAL A 362 14.39 -19.28 -1.37
CA VAL A 362 15.07 -20.53 -1.72
C VAL A 362 15.87 -20.39 -3.01
N TYR A 363 15.29 -19.77 -4.04
CA TYR A 363 15.99 -19.56 -5.31
C TYR A 363 17.14 -18.56 -5.19
N ARG A 364 16.95 -17.47 -4.43
CA ARG A 364 18.00 -16.46 -4.20
C ARG A 364 19.15 -17.01 -3.35
N ALA A 365 18.85 -17.85 -2.36
CA ALA A 365 19.87 -18.56 -1.59
C ALA A 365 20.71 -19.47 -2.49
N LYS A 366 20.05 -20.26 -3.36
CA LYS A 366 20.76 -21.10 -4.35
C LYS A 366 21.61 -20.27 -5.31
N HIS A 367 21.10 -19.13 -5.78
CA HIS A 367 21.84 -18.22 -6.66
C HIS A 367 23.08 -17.66 -5.96
N LYS A 368 22.95 -17.15 -4.72
CA LYS A 368 24.09 -16.68 -3.92
C LYS A 368 25.16 -17.75 -3.78
N THR A 369 24.80 -18.97 -3.39
CA THR A 369 25.76 -20.07 -3.23
C THR A 369 26.44 -20.44 -4.55
N SER A 370 25.71 -20.43 -5.66
CA SER A 370 26.28 -20.71 -6.98
C SER A 370 27.30 -19.66 -7.41
N ILE A 371 26.99 -18.37 -7.20
CA ILE A 371 27.90 -17.27 -7.54
C ILE A 371 29.12 -17.25 -6.62
N GLU A 372 28.95 -17.59 -5.34
CA GLU A 372 30.05 -17.74 -4.38
C GLU A 372 31.10 -18.76 -4.85
N ASN A 373 30.63 -19.96 -5.23
CA ASN A 373 31.50 -21.03 -5.73
C ASN A 373 32.22 -20.62 -7.03
N ALA A 374 31.51 -19.95 -7.94
CA ALA A 374 32.08 -19.45 -9.19
C ALA A 374 33.16 -18.38 -8.94
N ARG A 375 32.87 -17.43 -8.05
CA ARG A 375 33.80 -16.38 -7.62
C ARG A 375 35.07 -16.97 -6.98
N GLU A 376 34.94 -17.99 -6.13
CA GLU A 376 36.10 -18.67 -5.53
C GLU A 376 36.95 -19.39 -6.61
N ALA A 377 36.31 -20.07 -7.56
CA ALA A 377 37.01 -20.71 -8.67
C ALA A 377 37.73 -19.68 -9.56
N TYR A 378 37.09 -18.55 -9.86
CA TYR A 378 37.67 -17.48 -10.68
C TYR A 378 38.86 -16.82 -10.00
N ARG A 379 38.80 -16.63 -8.68
CA ARG A 379 39.94 -16.16 -7.89
C ARG A 379 41.14 -17.11 -8.01
N LYS A 380 40.93 -18.41 -7.81
CA LYS A 380 41.99 -19.43 -7.96
C LYS A 380 42.58 -19.45 -9.37
N GLN A 381 41.74 -19.33 -10.41
CA GLN A 381 42.20 -19.30 -11.81
C GLN A 381 42.93 -18.00 -12.16
N TYR A 382 42.51 -16.86 -11.61
CA TYR A 382 43.20 -15.59 -11.79
C TYR A 382 44.60 -15.63 -11.14
N ASP A 383 44.73 -16.21 -9.95
CA ASP A 383 46.01 -16.33 -9.24
C ASP A 383 47.05 -17.14 -10.05
N ILE A 384 46.62 -18.10 -10.86
CA ILE A 384 47.47 -18.88 -11.77
C ILE A 384 47.50 -18.34 -13.22
N GLY A 385 46.89 -17.18 -13.47
CA GLY A 385 46.89 -16.51 -14.78
C GLY A 385 45.99 -17.14 -15.85
N GLN A 386 45.05 -18.03 -15.49
CA GLN A 386 44.13 -18.71 -16.41
C GLN A 386 42.81 -17.98 -16.64
N ARG A 387 42.52 -16.91 -15.88
CA ARG A 387 41.29 -16.10 -15.99
C ARG A 387 41.63 -14.62 -16.04
N THR A 388 40.78 -13.82 -16.70
CA THR A 388 41.00 -12.39 -16.80
C THR A 388 40.65 -11.67 -15.50
N LEU A 389 41.25 -10.50 -15.29
CA LEU A 389 40.91 -9.63 -14.16
C LEU A 389 39.43 -9.19 -14.21
N LEU A 390 38.94 -8.88 -15.42
CA LEU A 390 37.57 -8.41 -15.61
C LEU A 390 36.57 -9.45 -15.08
N ASP A 391 36.78 -10.73 -15.40
CA ASP A 391 35.95 -11.82 -14.88
C ASP A 391 35.97 -11.90 -13.35
N LEU A 392 37.13 -11.68 -12.71
CA LEU A 392 37.25 -11.67 -11.25
C LEU A 392 36.47 -10.49 -10.65
N LEU A 393 36.71 -9.26 -11.16
CA LEU A 393 36.01 -8.06 -10.70
C LEU A 393 34.49 -8.17 -10.88
N ASP A 394 34.05 -8.75 -11.99
CA ASP A 394 32.64 -8.95 -12.27
C ASP A 394 32.02 -9.99 -11.32
N SER A 395 32.73 -11.09 -11.05
CA SER A 395 32.26 -12.12 -10.10
C SER A 395 32.15 -11.61 -8.65
N GLU A 396 33.03 -10.69 -8.22
CA GLU A 396 32.95 -10.05 -6.91
C GLU A 396 31.69 -9.18 -6.80
N ASN A 397 31.43 -8.35 -7.83
CA ASN A 397 30.22 -7.54 -7.87
C ASN A 397 28.95 -8.38 -7.99
N GLU A 398 28.93 -9.46 -8.78
CA GLU A 398 27.77 -10.37 -8.85
C GLU A 398 27.50 -11.04 -7.49
N TYR A 399 28.55 -11.43 -6.75
CA TYR A 399 28.39 -11.98 -5.40
C TYR A 399 27.81 -10.94 -4.43
N PHE A 400 28.29 -9.69 -4.49
CA PHE A 400 27.74 -8.58 -3.72
C PHE A 400 26.24 -8.37 -4.03
N GLN A 401 25.86 -8.32 -5.31
CA GLN A 401 24.46 -8.18 -5.71
C GLN A 401 23.60 -9.38 -5.27
N ALA A 402 24.13 -10.61 -5.36
CA ALA A 402 23.43 -11.82 -4.92
C ALA A 402 23.17 -11.82 -3.40
N LYS A 403 24.15 -11.41 -2.59
CA LYS A 403 23.96 -11.24 -1.13
C LYS A 403 22.90 -10.20 -0.81
N ARG A 404 23.00 -9.01 -1.41
CA ARG A 404 22.03 -7.91 -1.25
C ARG A 404 20.62 -8.34 -1.64
N SER A 405 20.48 -9.05 -2.76
CA SER A 405 19.23 -9.61 -3.24
C SER A 405 18.60 -10.61 -2.27
N LEU A 406 19.39 -11.51 -1.67
CA LEU A 406 18.90 -12.46 -0.67
C LEU A 406 18.45 -11.75 0.61
N THR A 407 19.29 -10.89 1.18
CA THR A 407 19.00 -10.15 2.41
C THR A 407 17.74 -9.27 2.25
N ASN A 408 17.59 -8.57 1.12
CA ASN A 408 16.37 -7.82 0.84
C ASN A 408 15.12 -8.72 0.89
N THR A 409 15.16 -9.90 0.26
CA THR A 409 14.04 -10.85 0.29
C THR A 409 13.74 -11.37 1.70
N GLU A 410 14.75 -11.54 2.55
CA GLU A 410 14.55 -11.98 3.94
C GLU A 410 13.85 -10.93 4.79
N TYR A 411 14.26 -9.65 4.69
CA TYR A 411 13.57 -8.56 5.38
C TYR A 411 12.19 -8.26 4.78
N ASP A 412 12.03 -8.35 3.46
CA ASP A 412 10.74 -8.21 2.80
C ASP A 412 9.76 -9.30 3.23
N LEU A 413 10.24 -10.54 3.45
CA LEU A 413 9.44 -11.64 3.97
C LEU A 413 8.95 -11.32 5.39
N GLN A 414 9.84 -10.86 6.29
CA GLN A 414 9.46 -10.45 7.65
C GLN A 414 8.43 -9.30 7.64
N LEU A 415 8.61 -8.32 6.75
CA LEU A 415 7.65 -7.24 6.57
C LEU A 415 6.29 -7.76 6.04
N ALA A 416 6.30 -8.75 5.14
CA ALA A 416 5.06 -9.37 4.64
C ALA A 416 4.29 -10.09 5.76
N HIS A 417 4.98 -10.77 6.68
CA HIS A 417 4.36 -11.31 7.90
C HIS A 417 3.71 -10.19 8.74
N ALA A 418 4.45 -9.12 9.00
CA ALA A 418 3.93 -7.98 9.77
C ALA A 418 2.70 -7.34 9.10
N ARG A 419 2.70 -7.21 7.77
CA ARG A 419 1.57 -6.69 6.98
C ARG A 419 0.33 -7.58 7.13
N THR A 420 0.49 -8.91 7.07
CA THR A 420 -0.62 -9.85 7.26
C THR A 420 -1.22 -9.72 8.65
N TYR A 421 -0.39 -9.71 9.70
CA TYR A 421 -0.87 -9.56 11.07
C TYR A 421 -1.52 -8.18 11.33
N ALA A 422 -0.98 -7.10 10.74
CA ALA A 422 -1.60 -5.78 10.85
C ALA A 422 -2.97 -5.75 10.16
N GLY A 423 -3.07 -6.36 8.96
CA GLY A 423 -4.34 -6.51 8.24
C GLY A 423 -5.37 -7.35 8.98
N GLN A 424 -4.94 -8.30 9.79
CA GLN A 424 -5.82 -9.08 10.67
C GLN A 424 -6.24 -8.32 11.93
N GLY A 425 -5.50 -7.28 12.34
CA GLY A 425 -5.68 -6.62 13.63
C GLY A 425 -4.91 -7.26 14.79
N GLU A 426 -3.92 -8.11 14.49
CA GLU A 426 -3.21 -8.95 15.45
C GLU A 426 -1.71 -8.62 15.62
N LEU A 427 -1.16 -7.66 14.87
CA LEU A 427 0.29 -7.37 14.91
C LEU A 427 0.79 -7.06 16.32
N LEU A 428 0.07 -6.21 17.06
CA LEU A 428 0.40 -5.91 18.46
C LEU A 428 0.39 -7.15 19.36
N ASN A 429 -0.63 -8.00 19.23
CA ASN A 429 -0.74 -9.24 19.99
C ASN A 429 0.43 -10.19 19.67
N LYS A 430 0.83 -10.30 18.41
CA LYS A 430 1.97 -11.12 17.97
C LYS A 430 3.32 -10.59 18.45
N ILE A 431 3.48 -9.27 18.55
CA ILE A 431 4.64 -8.63 19.18
C ILE A 431 4.60 -8.80 20.70
N GLY A 432 3.42 -8.99 21.28
CA GLY A 432 3.20 -9.03 22.72
C GLY A 432 3.25 -7.64 23.36
N ALA A 433 3.02 -6.60 22.56
CA ALA A 433 2.99 -5.21 22.98
C ALA A 433 1.56 -4.74 23.19
N GLN A 434 1.31 -4.03 24.29
CA GLN A 434 -0.01 -3.48 24.60
C GLN A 434 0.08 -2.06 25.18
N ARG A 435 -0.95 -1.26 24.91
CA ARG A 435 -1.13 0.03 25.58
C ARG A 435 -1.92 -0.21 26.87
N GLY A 436 -1.33 0.12 28.02
CA GLY A 436 -2.04 0.10 29.30
C GLY A 436 -3.21 1.09 29.36
N ASN A 437 -4.14 0.88 30.30
CA ASN A 437 -5.28 1.77 30.60
C ASN A 437 -6.31 1.91 29.47
N LEU A 438 -6.45 0.90 28.60
CA LEU A 438 -7.58 0.82 27.66
C LEU A 438 -8.66 -0.10 28.22
N PRO A 439 -9.95 0.27 28.12
CA PRO A 439 -11.02 -0.65 28.48
C PRO A 439 -11.05 -1.82 27.49
N GLU A 440 -11.42 -3.00 27.98
CA GLU A 440 -11.72 -4.15 27.14
C GLU A 440 -13.22 -4.15 26.83
N TYR A 441 -13.58 -3.84 25.58
CA TYR A 441 -14.96 -4.00 25.13
C TYR A 441 -15.16 -5.44 24.67
N ALA A 442 -16.09 -6.16 25.30
CA ALA A 442 -16.54 -7.44 24.79
C ALA A 442 -17.09 -7.25 23.37
N ARG A 443 -16.55 -8.02 22.41
CA ARG A 443 -17.06 -8.05 21.03
C ARG A 443 -18.40 -8.77 21.09
N GLU A 444 -19.50 -8.02 21.15
CA GLU A 444 -20.84 -8.55 21.34
C GLU A 444 -21.21 -9.55 20.23
N GLU A 445 -21.87 -10.66 20.61
CA GLU A 445 -22.25 -11.78 19.75
C GLU A 445 -23.18 -11.44 18.56
N TYR A 446 -23.73 -10.22 18.51
CA TYR A 446 -24.54 -9.77 17.34
C TYR A 446 -23.71 -9.57 16.06
N LEU A 447 -22.40 -9.78 16.15
CA LEU A 447 -21.41 -9.79 15.07
C LEU A 447 -21.43 -11.13 14.33
N ASP A 448 -22.44 -11.35 13.48
CA ASP A 448 -22.39 -12.43 12.48
C ASP A 448 -21.42 -12.05 11.34
N ASN A 449 -20.16 -11.76 11.69
CA ASN A 449 -19.16 -11.18 10.80
C ASN A 449 -18.80 -12.13 9.65
N GLU A 450 -18.92 -13.44 9.86
CA GLU A 450 -18.63 -14.46 8.86
C GLU A 450 -19.68 -14.52 7.74
N ASN A 451 -20.93 -14.17 8.04
CA ASN A 451 -21.99 -14.09 7.04
C ASN A 451 -22.05 -12.73 6.33
N VAL A 452 -21.41 -11.68 6.88
CA VAL A 452 -21.40 -10.33 6.32
C VAL A 452 -20.32 -10.15 5.24
N CYS A 453 -19.08 -10.58 5.50
CA CYS A 453 -18.00 -10.49 4.51
C CYS A 453 -17.63 -11.90 4.01
N GLN A 454 -17.77 -12.17 2.71
CA GLN A 454 -17.33 -13.46 2.15
C GLN A 454 -15.80 -13.55 2.07
N ALA A 455 -15.22 -14.59 2.67
CA ALA A 455 -13.78 -14.85 2.70
C ALA A 455 -13.28 -15.50 1.39
N LEU A 456 -13.53 -14.84 0.26
CA LEU A 456 -13.08 -15.32 -1.05
C LEU A 456 -11.72 -14.74 -1.39
N ALA A 457 -10.71 -15.60 -1.57
CA ALA A 457 -9.39 -15.21 -2.05
C ALA A 457 -9.16 -15.72 -3.49
N PRO A 458 -8.50 -14.93 -4.36
CA PRO A 458 -8.08 -15.39 -5.67
C PRO A 458 -7.13 -16.59 -5.55
N VAL A 459 -7.33 -17.58 -6.42
CA VAL A 459 -6.44 -18.74 -6.50
C VAL A 459 -5.08 -18.28 -7.02
N GLN A 460 -4.02 -18.67 -6.32
CA GLN A 460 -2.67 -18.38 -6.74
C GLN A 460 -2.29 -19.21 -7.97
N VAL A 461 -1.79 -18.55 -9.02
CA VAL A 461 -1.25 -19.22 -10.19
C VAL A 461 0.04 -19.96 -9.78
N GLN A 462 -0.02 -21.28 -9.74
CA GLN A 462 1.17 -22.12 -9.57
C GLN A 462 1.82 -22.31 -10.95
N ILE A 463 3.09 -21.90 -11.07
CA ILE A 463 3.83 -22.08 -12.32
C ILE A 463 4.34 -23.52 -12.37
N ASP A 464 3.77 -24.31 -13.28
CA ASP A 464 4.31 -25.64 -13.58
C ASP A 464 5.59 -25.51 -14.42
N LYS A 465 6.73 -25.51 -13.71
CA LYS A 465 8.05 -25.44 -14.34
C LYS A 465 8.33 -26.65 -15.22
N ALA A 466 7.77 -27.83 -14.92
CA ALA A 466 7.99 -29.03 -15.71
C ALA A 466 7.26 -28.93 -17.05
N ALA A 467 5.99 -28.48 -17.03
CA ALA A 467 5.24 -28.21 -18.26
C ALA A 467 5.93 -27.12 -19.12
N LEU A 468 6.42 -26.04 -18.51
CA LEU A 468 7.15 -24.99 -19.24
C LEU A 468 8.43 -25.51 -19.92
N VAL A 469 9.16 -26.40 -19.25
CA VAL A 469 10.37 -27.01 -19.82
C VAL A 469 10.01 -28.05 -20.89
N ALA A 470 8.91 -28.79 -20.72
CA ALA A 470 8.43 -29.74 -21.72
C ALA A 470 7.98 -29.04 -23.03
N ASP A 471 7.38 -27.86 -22.92
CA ASP A 471 7.01 -27.03 -24.08
C ASP A 471 8.21 -26.31 -24.72
N ALA A 472 9.38 -26.29 -24.07
CA ALA A 472 10.56 -25.63 -24.58
C ALA A 472 11.20 -26.42 -25.74
N LYS A 473 11.49 -25.74 -26.85
CA LYS A 473 12.25 -26.34 -27.95
C LYS A 473 13.64 -26.76 -27.47
N PRO A 474 14.20 -27.90 -27.95
CA PRO A 474 15.53 -28.35 -27.57
C PRO A 474 16.58 -27.26 -27.83
N LEU A 475 17.46 -27.03 -26.85
CA LEU A 475 18.56 -26.05 -26.98
C LEU A 475 19.45 -26.35 -28.20
N ALA A 476 19.58 -27.61 -28.60
CA ALA A 476 20.31 -28.02 -29.81
C ALA A 476 19.74 -27.42 -31.11
N ASN A 477 18.43 -27.13 -31.15
CA ASN A 477 17.78 -26.51 -32.30
C ASN A 477 17.97 -24.98 -32.34
N ILE A 478 18.32 -24.38 -31.19
CA ILE A 478 18.53 -22.93 -31.04
C ILE A 478 20.03 -22.60 -31.13
N TYR A 479 20.89 -23.49 -30.62
CA TYR A 479 22.35 -23.37 -30.63
C TYR A 479 23.00 -24.66 -31.13
N PRO A 480 23.13 -24.84 -32.46
CA PRO A 480 23.70 -26.05 -33.06
C PRO A 480 25.15 -26.31 -32.63
N SER A 481 25.88 -25.25 -32.25
CA SER A 481 27.26 -25.32 -31.77
C SER A 481 27.41 -25.99 -30.39
N MET A 482 26.36 -26.03 -29.57
CA MET A 482 26.39 -26.68 -28.26
C MET A 482 26.13 -28.20 -28.32
N ALA A 483 25.68 -28.71 -29.47
CA ALA A 483 25.37 -30.13 -29.65
C ALA A 483 26.59 -30.98 -30.06
N LYS A 484 27.70 -30.37 -30.48
CA LYS A 484 28.91 -31.09 -30.88
C LYS A 484 29.95 -31.14 -29.75
N PRO A 485 30.45 -32.32 -29.35
CA PRO A 485 31.61 -32.43 -28.47
C PRO A 485 32.82 -31.73 -29.11
N ILE A 486 33.55 -30.94 -28.33
CA ILE A 486 34.78 -30.27 -28.78
C ILE A 486 35.87 -31.32 -28.92
N ALA A 487 36.29 -31.64 -30.15
CA ALA A 487 37.48 -32.44 -30.44
C ALA A 487 38.76 -31.55 -30.34
N PRO A 488 39.97 -32.14 -30.11
CA PRO A 488 41.19 -31.37 -29.90
C PRO A 488 41.59 -30.55 -31.14
N VAL A 489 42.12 -29.36 -30.87
CA VAL A 489 42.49 -28.32 -31.85
C VAL A 489 43.63 -28.78 -32.77
N ALA A 490 43.42 -28.67 -34.09
CA ALA A 490 44.49 -28.66 -35.10
C ALA A 490 44.56 -27.29 -35.77
N THR A 491 45.79 -26.81 -35.99
CA THR A 491 46.18 -25.52 -36.60
C THR A 491 45.79 -25.38 -38.08
N PRO A 492 45.71 -24.13 -38.62
CA PRO A 492 44.81 -23.77 -39.70
C PRO A 492 45.44 -23.91 -41.10
N VAL A 493 44.58 -24.24 -42.08
CA VAL A 493 44.85 -24.03 -43.51
C VAL A 493 43.80 -23.06 -44.05
N VAL A 494 44.27 -22.02 -44.73
CA VAL A 494 43.46 -20.98 -45.37
C VAL A 494 43.07 -21.42 -46.78
N ALA A 495 41.77 -21.34 -47.10
CA ALA A 495 41.13 -20.93 -48.37
C ALA A 495 39.81 -21.70 -48.63
N PRO A 496 38.84 -21.20 -49.41
CA PRO A 496 38.54 -19.83 -49.82
C PRO A 496 37.15 -19.37 -49.29
N VAL A 497 36.87 -18.08 -49.43
CA VAL A 497 35.55 -17.50 -49.20
C VAL A 497 34.57 -18.08 -50.22
N THR A 498 33.64 -18.93 -49.76
CA THR A 498 32.47 -19.33 -50.55
C THR A 498 31.27 -18.49 -50.16
N ALA A 499 30.50 -18.15 -51.20
CA ALA A 499 29.38 -17.22 -51.21
C ALA A 499 28.43 -17.36 -50.02
N GLN A 500 28.01 -16.20 -49.50
CA GLN A 500 27.03 -16.04 -48.44
C GLN A 500 25.78 -16.86 -48.75
N ALA A 501 25.63 -17.98 -48.04
CA ALA A 501 24.44 -18.82 -48.14
C ALA A 501 23.23 -18.02 -47.63
N CYS A 502 22.13 -18.17 -48.34
CA CYS A 502 20.92 -17.44 -48.07
C CYS A 502 20.37 -17.69 -46.65
N ASN A 503 20.07 -16.61 -45.90
CA ASN A 503 19.65 -16.68 -44.50
C ASN A 503 18.12 -16.80 -44.36
N VAL A 504 17.64 -18.04 -44.30
CA VAL A 504 16.21 -18.38 -44.09
C VAL A 504 15.67 -17.81 -42.77
N GLN A 505 16.49 -17.75 -41.72
CA GLN A 505 16.07 -17.21 -40.42
C GLN A 505 15.80 -15.70 -40.50
N ALA A 506 16.65 -14.95 -41.21
CA ALA A 506 16.45 -13.52 -41.40
C ALA A 506 15.12 -13.18 -42.12
N ILE A 507 14.72 -14.00 -43.10
CA ILE A 507 13.42 -13.84 -43.77
C ILE A 507 12.27 -14.24 -42.84
N THR A 508 12.46 -15.28 -42.02
CA THR A 508 11.47 -15.72 -41.03
C THR A 508 11.20 -14.64 -39.98
N ASP A 509 12.25 -14.04 -39.42
CA ASP A 509 12.15 -12.94 -38.46
C ASP A 509 11.50 -11.72 -39.10
N ARG A 510 11.87 -11.42 -40.36
CA ARG A 510 11.27 -10.33 -41.14
C ARG A 510 9.76 -10.50 -41.33
N VAL A 511 9.28 -11.71 -41.62
CA VAL A 511 7.84 -12.03 -41.74
C VAL A 511 7.12 -11.85 -40.39
N ASN A 512 7.74 -12.29 -39.29
CA ASN A 512 7.16 -12.12 -37.95
C ASN A 512 7.07 -10.66 -37.51
N ASP A 513 8.09 -9.87 -37.82
CA ASP A 513 8.13 -8.43 -37.55
C ASP A 513 7.11 -7.66 -38.38
N TRP A 514 6.96 -8.00 -39.66
CA TRP A 514 5.90 -7.48 -40.55
C TRP A 514 4.50 -7.78 -39.99
N ALA A 515 4.27 -9.00 -39.50
CA ALA A 515 3.00 -9.37 -38.88
C ALA A 515 2.78 -8.66 -37.54
N SER A 516 3.86 -8.41 -36.79
CA SER A 516 3.83 -7.70 -35.52
C SER A 516 3.44 -6.23 -35.71
N SER A 517 4.02 -5.52 -36.69
CA SER A 517 3.65 -4.13 -36.97
C SER A 517 2.19 -4.00 -37.38
N TRP A 518 1.65 -4.98 -38.13
CA TRP A 518 0.24 -5.02 -38.49
C TRP A 518 -0.67 -5.21 -37.27
N ARG A 519 -0.33 -6.13 -36.34
CA ARG A 519 -1.07 -6.33 -35.08
C ARG A 519 -1.07 -5.09 -34.19
N GLN A 520 0.05 -4.37 -34.17
CA GLN A 520 0.24 -3.16 -33.38
C GLN A 520 -0.37 -1.90 -34.02
N LYS A 521 -0.89 -2.01 -35.26
CA LYS A 521 -1.39 -0.88 -36.06
C LYS A 521 -0.35 0.19 -36.35
N ASP A 522 0.92 -0.18 -36.35
CA ASP A 522 2.02 0.70 -36.70
C ASP A 522 2.19 0.74 -38.22
N ALA A 523 1.44 1.65 -38.85
CA ALA A 523 1.43 1.79 -40.31
C ALA A 523 2.80 2.20 -40.86
N ASP A 524 3.51 3.10 -40.18
CA ASP A 524 4.79 3.62 -40.67
C ASP A 524 5.89 2.56 -40.58
N ARG A 525 5.91 1.73 -39.52
CA ARG A 525 6.78 0.56 -39.45
C ARG A 525 6.37 -0.51 -40.47
N TYR A 526 5.07 -0.74 -40.69
CA TYR A 526 4.59 -1.72 -41.66
C TYR A 526 5.06 -1.43 -43.09
N PHE A 527 4.96 -0.18 -43.54
CA PHE A 527 5.36 0.16 -44.92
C PHE A 527 6.88 0.11 -45.13
N ARG A 528 7.71 0.23 -44.07
CA ARG A 528 9.17 0.06 -44.17
C ARG A 528 9.61 -1.35 -44.55
N PHE A 529 8.73 -2.36 -44.46
CA PHE A 529 9.04 -3.72 -44.91
C PHE A 529 8.97 -3.87 -46.44
N TYR A 530 8.36 -2.92 -47.15
CA TYR A 530 8.19 -2.98 -48.60
C TYR A 530 9.30 -2.20 -49.31
N ALA A 531 9.78 -2.69 -50.45
CA ALA A 531 10.80 -2.03 -51.26
C ALA A 531 10.21 -0.84 -52.03
N ASP A 532 11.05 0.09 -52.50
CA ASP A 532 10.62 1.22 -53.33
C ASP A 532 10.04 0.77 -54.69
N LYS A 533 10.48 -0.39 -55.17
CA LYS A 533 9.98 -1.06 -56.38
C LYS A 533 8.81 -2.03 -56.15
N PHE A 534 8.22 -2.04 -54.94
CA PHE A 534 7.09 -2.91 -54.64
C PHE A 534 5.89 -2.64 -55.55
N ALA A 535 5.35 -3.71 -56.14
CA ALA A 535 4.14 -3.69 -56.94
C ALA A 535 3.07 -4.59 -56.29
N PRO A 536 1.92 -4.03 -55.85
CA PRO A 536 0.81 -4.83 -55.36
C PRO A 536 0.14 -5.63 -56.49
N GLU A 537 -0.67 -6.62 -56.12
CA GLU A 537 -1.42 -7.45 -57.07
C GLU A 537 -2.41 -6.61 -57.89
N ALA A 538 -2.42 -6.80 -59.22
CA ALA A 538 -3.32 -6.10 -60.13
C ALA A 538 -4.79 -6.36 -59.76
N PRO A 539 -5.70 -5.37 -59.86
CA PRO A 539 -5.58 -4.10 -60.59
C PRO A 539 -5.15 -2.88 -59.74
N LEU A 540 -4.70 -3.08 -58.49
CA LEU A 540 -4.37 -1.94 -57.61
C LEU A 540 -3.02 -1.32 -57.96
N ASP A 541 -2.94 0.02 -57.96
CA ASP A 541 -1.66 0.72 -57.92
C ASP A 541 -1.16 0.85 -56.46
N ARG A 542 0.13 1.18 -56.30
CA ARG A 542 0.76 1.27 -54.98
C ARG A 542 0.08 2.30 -54.09
N ALA A 543 -0.27 3.47 -54.63
CA ALA A 543 -0.89 4.55 -53.86
C ALA A 543 -2.27 4.16 -53.30
N THR A 544 -3.10 3.49 -54.11
CA THR A 544 -4.42 2.99 -53.69
C THR A 544 -4.27 1.87 -52.68
N TRP A 545 -3.30 0.96 -52.87
CA TRP A 545 -3.00 -0.11 -51.92
C TRP A 545 -2.56 0.43 -50.55
N GLU A 546 -1.65 1.41 -50.50
CA GLU A 546 -1.20 2.03 -49.24
C GLU A 546 -2.37 2.71 -48.51
N LYS A 547 -3.22 3.43 -49.24
CA LYS A 547 -4.43 4.07 -48.68
C LYS A 547 -5.39 3.06 -48.07
N GLN A 548 -5.67 1.95 -48.77
CA GLN A 548 -6.53 0.88 -48.25
C GLN A 548 -5.95 0.24 -46.98
N ARG A 549 -4.62 0.02 -46.92
CA ARG A 549 -3.95 -0.57 -45.76
C ARG A 549 -3.94 0.37 -44.56
N ARG A 550 -3.67 1.67 -44.76
CA ARG A 550 -3.79 2.69 -43.70
C ARG A 550 -5.22 2.76 -43.15
N GLN A 551 -6.22 2.72 -44.02
CA GLN A 551 -7.62 2.69 -43.60
C GLN A 551 -7.98 1.45 -42.77
N ARG A 552 -7.42 0.27 -43.08
CA ARG A 552 -7.64 -0.94 -42.28
C ARG A 552 -7.00 -0.82 -40.89
N LEU A 553 -5.78 -0.30 -40.82
CA LEU A 553 -5.07 -0.10 -39.54
C LEU A 553 -5.72 0.98 -38.67
N SER A 554 -6.44 1.95 -39.25
CA SER A 554 -7.17 2.98 -38.50
C SER A 554 -8.55 2.54 -37.97
N THR A 555 -9.01 1.32 -38.27
CA THR A 555 -10.31 0.82 -37.78
C THR A 555 -10.33 0.66 -36.26
N ASN A 556 -11.47 0.95 -35.63
CA ASN A 556 -11.70 0.65 -34.21
C ASN A 556 -11.78 -0.87 -34.02
N GLY A 557 -11.05 -1.43 -33.04
CA GLY A 557 -10.98 -2.87 -32.77
C GLY A 557 -9.56 -3.41 -32.57
N LYS A 558 -9.39 -4.54 -31.87
CA LYS A 558 -8.10 -5.23 -31.77
C LYS A 558 -7.90 -6.10 -33.02
N ILE A 559 -6.77 -5.92 -33.71
CA ILE A 559 -6.37 -6.75 -34.86
C ILE A 559 -5.63 -7.98 -34.35
N GLY A 560 -6.16 -9.17 -34.61
CA GLY A 560 -5.46 -10.43 -34.48
C GLY A 560 -4.95 -10.89 -35.83
N LEU A 561 -3.67 -11.22 -35.91
CA LEU A 561 -3.03 -11.79 -37.11
C LEU A 561 -2.20 -12.99 -36.66
N LYS A 562 -2.59 -14.19 -37.09
CA LYS A 562 -1.80 -15.40 -36.90
C LYS A 562 -1.22 -15.85 -38.23
N ILE A 563 0.06 -16.23 -38.19
CA ILE A 563 0.76 -16.87 -39.29
C ILE A 563 0.83 -18.36 -38.96
N GLU A 564 0.26 -19.18 -39.83
CA GLU A 564 0.25 -20.63 -39.74
C GLU A 564 1.00 -21.20 -40.96
N ASP A 565 1.61 -22.37 -40.80
CA ASP A 565 2.27 -23.11 -41.89
C ASP A 565 3.32 -22.30 -42.69
N LEU A 566 4.13 -21.49 -41.99
CA LEU A 566 5.17 -20.68 -42.61
C LEU A 566 6.28 -21.54 -43.22
N GLN A 567 6.40 -21.49 -44.54
CA GLN A 567 7.48 -22.09 -45.32
C GLN A 567 8.30 -20.99 -45.97
N VAL A 568 9.61 -21.03 -45.80
CA VAL A 568 10.54 -20.02 -46.33
C VAL A 568 11.59 -20.73 -47.17
N SER A 569 11.78 -20.26 -48.41
CA SER A 569 12.85 -20.68 -49.30
C SER A 569 13.58 -19.45 -49.81
N CYS A 570 14.87 -19.55 -50.10
CA CYS A 570 15.61 -18.42 -50.61
C CYS A 570 16.81 -18.84 -51.45
N ASP A 571 17.14 -18.02 -52.43
CA ASP A 571 18.14 -18.27 -53.47
C ASP A 571 18.89 -16.96 -53.76
N GLY A 572 20.16 -16.91 -53.37
CA GLY A 572 21.00 -15.71 -53.40
C GLY A 572 20.36 -14.53 -52.67
N ASP A 573 20.13 -13.43 -53.40
CA ASP A 573 19.51 -12.19 -52.89
C ASP A 573 17.98 -12.18 -52.98
N THR A 574 17.36 -13.31 -53.34
CA THR A 574 15.90 -13.44 -53.44
C THR A 574 15.35 -14.42 -52.41
N GLY A 575 14.21 -14.07 -51.83
CA GLY A 575 13.54 -14.87 -50.80
C GLY A 575 12.07 -15.06 -51.10
N LYS A 576 11.49 -16.15 -50.61
CA LYS A 576 10.06 -16.46 -50.76
C LYS A 576 9.54 -17.04 -49.46
N ALA A 577 8.44 -16.49 -48.96
CA ALA A 577 7.72 -16.99 -47.79
C ALA A 577 6.27 -17.29 -48.16
N THR A 578 5.81 -18.52 -47.95
CA THR A 578 4.42 -18.92 -48.11
C THR A 578 3.84 -19.32 -46.76
N PHE A 579 2.67 -18.78 -46.42
CA PHE A 579 2.02 -19.05 -45.14
C PHE A 579 0.51 -18.84 -45.23
N LYS A 580 -0.22 -19.41 -44.29
CA LYS A 580 -1.64 -19.14 -44.08
C LYS A 580 -1.81 -17.99 -43.09
N GLN A 581 -2.53 -16.96 -43.51
CA GLN A 581 -2.77 -15.76 -42.72
C GLN A 581 -4.20 -15.78 -42.16
N ALA A 582 -4.34 -16.04 -40.86
CA ALA A 582 -5.63 -15.92 -40.17
C ALA A 582 -5.77 -14.52 -39.55
N TYR A 583 -6.68 -13.73 -40.09
CA TYR A 583 -6.99 -12.37 -39.67
C TYR A 583 -8.29 -12.32 -38.86
N THR A 584 -8.28 -11.60 -37.75
CA THR A 584 -9.47 -11.33 -36.94
C THR A 584 -9.52 -9.86 -36.53
N LEU A 585 -10.70 -9.26 -36.60
CA LEU A 585 -10.98 -7.94 -36.02
C LEU A 585 -11.96 -8.14 -34.86
N THR A 586 -11.51 -7.82 -33.65
CA THR A 586 -12.33 -7.94 -32.43
C THR A 586 -12.76 -6.55 -31.96
N ASN A 587 -14.06 -6.31 -31.93
CA ASN A 587 -14.64 -5.11 -31.33
C ASN A 587 -15.22 -5.43 -29.96
N PHE A 588 -15.46 -4.41 -29.16
CA PHE A 588 -16.10 -4.56 -27.87
C PHE A 588 -17.55 -4.07 -27.98
N LYS A 589 -18.52 -4.93 -27.66
CA LYS A 589 -19.89 -4.49 -27.39
C LYS A 589 -20.12 -4.47 -25.89
N ILE A 590 -20.87 -3.46 -25.44
CA ILE A 590 -21.35 -3.38 -24.06
C ILE A 590 -22.60 -4.26 -23.98
N LYS A 591 -22.56 -5.31 -23.15
CA LYS A 591 -23.72 -6.16 -22.87
C LYS A 591 -24.30 -5.77 -21.51
N LYS A 592 -25.59 -5.44 -21.46
CA LYS A 592 -26.32 -5.18 -20.22
C LYS A 592 -26.58 -6.52 -19.53
N VAL A 593 -26.03 -6.72 -18.33
CA VAL A 593 -26.31 -7.90 -17.50
C VAL A 593 -27.59 -7.63 -16.70
N ALA A 594 -28.48 -8.62 -16.62
CA ALA A 594 -29.83 -8.50 -16.03
C ALA A 594 -29.83 -8.56 -14.48
N ASP A 595 -28.81 -7.99 -13.84
CA ASP A 595 -28.75 -7.88 -12.38
C ASP A 595 -29.11 -6.43 -11.99
N THR A 596 -30.09 -6.26 -11.11
CA THR A 596 -30.68 -4.95 -10.74
C THR A 596 -29.98 -4.26 -9.58
N SER A 597 -28.83 -4.77 -9.12
CA SER A 597 -28.14 -4.27 -7.92
C SER A 597 -27.22 -3.05 -8.13
N CYS A 598 -26.90 -2.65 -9.37
CA CYS A 598 -26.12 -1.42 -9.62
C CYS A 598 -26.27 -0.91 -11.06
N GLU A 599 -26.88 0.27 -11.24
CA GLU A 599 -27.10 0.89 -12.56
C GLU A 599 -25.78 1.35 -13.25
N VAL A 600 -24.68 1.43 -12.52
CA VAL A 600 -23.36 1.87 -13.03
C VAL A 600 -22.37 0.69 -13.22
N CYS A 601 -22.59 -0.45 -12.54
CA CYS A 601 -21.63 -1.56 -12.51
C CYS A 601 -21.81 -2.58 -13.64
N ASN A 602 -22.91 -2.52 -14.40
CA ASN A 602 -23.31 -3.57 -15.34
C ASN A 602 -22.98 -3.29 -16.81
N MET A 603 -21.76 -2.82 -17.08
CA MET A 603 -21.24 -2.67 -18.44
C MET A 603 -19.96 -3.48 -18.64
N GLN A 604 -20.07 -4.80 -18.73
CA GLN A 604 -18.94 -5.62 -19.19
C GLN A 604 -18.75 -5.46 -20.71
N ARG A 605 -17.53 -5.09 -21.10
CA ARG A 605 -17.08 -5.08 -22.49
C ARG A 605 -16.78 -6.53 -22.91
N THR A 606 -17.71 -7.17 -23.60
CA THR A 606 -17.46 -8.48 -24.20
C THR A 606 -16.77 -8.32 -25.56
N PRO A 607 -15.60 -8.94 -25.79
CA PRO A 607 -14.99 -8.98 -27.11
C PRO A 607 -15.87 -9.81 -28.05
N ILE A 608 -16.21 -9.24 -29.21
CA ILE A 608 -16.93 -9.91 -30.28
C ILE A 608 -16.06 -9.83 -31.53
N ILE A 609 -15.81 -10.97 -32.16
CA ILE A 609 -15.14 -11.04 -33.46
C ILE A 609 -16.12 -10.48 -34.49
N THR A 610 -15.84 -9.29 -35.01
CA THR A 610 -16.69 -8.61 -36.01
C THR A 610 -16.33 -9.01 -37.43
N TYR A 611 -15.11 -9.51 -37.65
CA TYR A 611 -14.66 -9.99 -38.94
C TYR A 611 -13.55 -11.02 -38.74
N GLN A 612 -13.59 -12.11 -39.49
CA GLN A 612 -12.57 -13.14 -39.51
C GLN A 612 -12.37 -13.60 -40.96
N ASP A 613 -11.11 -13.72 -41.36
CA ASP A 613 -10.72 -14.14 -42.70
C ASP A 613 -9.46 -15.02 -42.60
N SER A 614 -9.27 -15.91 -43.56
CA SER A 614 -8.13 -16.81 -43.64
C SER A 614 -7.71 -16.98 -45.09
N VAL A 615 -6.53 -16.45 -45.44
CA VAL A 615 -6.02 -16.45 -46.81
C VAL A 615 -4.62 -17.04 -46.88
N ASN A 616 -4.29 -17.76 -47.95
CA ASN A 616 -2.91 -18.16 -48.20
C ASN A 616 -2.16 -16.98 -48.82
N LYS A 617 -0.96 -16.71 -48.32
CA LYS A 617 -0.13 -15.60 -48.79
C LYS A 617 1.23 -16.09 -49.23
N GLU A 618 1.74 -15.44 -50.28
CA GLU A 618 3.11 -15.55 -50.72
C GLU A 618 3.75 -14.15 -50.70
N LEU A 619 4.82 -13.99 -49.93
CA LEU A 619 5.67 -12.80 -49.93
C LEU A 619 6.98 -13.12 -50.63
N GLN A 620 7.35 -12.30 -51.60
CA GLN A 620 8.64 -12.36 -52.28
C GLN A 620 9.53 -11.23 -51.78
N PHE A 621 10.76 -11.56 -51.43
CA PHE A 621 11.73 -10.66 -50.83
C PHE A 621 12.94 -10.46 -51.74
N GLN A 622 13.55 -9.30 -51.65
CA GLN A 622 14.88 -9.03 -52.17
C GLN A 622 15.76 -8.40 -51.09
N ASN A 623 17.01 -8.83 -51.02
CA ASN A 623 18.00 -8.27 -50.10
C ASN A 623 18.52 -6.93 -50.65
N GLU A 624 18.30 -5.85 -49.91
CA GLU A 624 18.79 -4.52 -50.24
C GLU A 624 19.64 -4.01 -49.06
N SER A 625 20.96 -3.85 -49.25
CA SER A 625 21.89 -3.31 -48.24
C SER A 625 21.81 -4.00 -46.86
N SER A 626 21.72 -5.33 -46.82
CA SER A 626 21.57 -6.15 -45.60
C SER A 626 20.18 -6.16 -44.94
N ASP A 627 19.16 -5.61 -45.60
CA ASP A 627 17.76 -5.68 -45.20
C ASP A 627 16.90 -6.42 -46.24
N TRP A 628 16.14 -7.42 -45.81
CA TRP A 628 15.16 -8.10 -46.67
C TRP A 628 13.89 -7.26 -46.82
N LYS A 629 13.59 -6.83 -48.05
CA LYS A 629 12.42 -6.01 -48.40
C LYS A 629 11.44 -6.79 -49.26
N ILE A 630 10.14 -6.62 -49.00
CA ILE A 630 9.06 -7.23 -49.77
C ILE A 630 8.94 -6.53 -51.12
N ILE A 631 9.10 -7.29 -52.20
CA ILE A 631 8.98 -6.81 -53.59
C ILE A 631 7.66 -7.21 -54.24
N ARG A 632 7.03 -8.31 -53.78
CA ARG A 632 5.68 -8.72 -54.18
C ARG A 632 4.94 -9.37 -53.01
N GLU A 633 3.63 -9.13 -52.96
CA GLU A 633 2.68 -9.76 -52.06
C GLU A 633 1.56 -10.35 -52.91
N LEU A 634 1.38 -11.67 -52.83
CA LEU A 634 0.35 -12.40 -53.57
C LEU A 634 -0.61 -13.08 -52.59
N VAL A 635 -1.90 -13.09 -52.92
CA VAL A 635 -2.91 -13.91 -52.24
C VAL A 635 -3.21 -15.13 -53.11
N LYS A 636 -3.16 -16.33 -52.53
CA LYS A 636 -3.34 -17.60 -53.25
C LYS A 636 -4.59 -18.35 -52.85
#